data_AF-A0A484AXE1-F1
#
_entry.id   AF-A0A484AXE1-F1
#
_cell.length_a   1.000
_cell.length_b   1.000
_cell.length_c   1.000
_cell.angle_alpha   90.00
_cell.angle_beta   90.00
_cell.angle_gamma   90.00
#
_symmetry.space_group_name_H-M   'P 1'
#
loop_
_entity.id
_entity.type
_entity.pdbx_description
1 polymer ?
#
loop_
_entity_poly.entity_id
_entity_poly.type
_entity_poly.pdbx_seq_one_letter_code
_entity_poly.pdbx_strand_id
1 'polypeptide(L)'
;MAQHGVTEALAAELAKAVDLIMHPMTVHQARLEAYMACERFKEESPLCAQVGLYLASSAQFNQEVRHFGLQLIEYTIKFKWNCITHEEKVYIKDNAIKMLNLGVGPAEDRTLLHLKDALSRIIVEMIKREWPQQWSDLLPELSQACTNGEAQTELVLLVFLRLVEDVALLQTIESNQRRKDMYQALNNNMNDIFEFFLRLIEQHVTAFRETTRLGNYHKANAHSRVVETVLLTLSGFVEWVSINHIMSSNGKLMHFLCILLNDKAFQCNAAECLAQITNRKGQTKERKPLLQLYGEEPLRYIYTATQMQVDTSSAQAIEQHHNFLKKLIQVLNGMVQQLVALWGKDEGTQRPAQLNVMFECLLLLAQHPSLTVAHGATLIWQLLLKHDGCSKDYLMVNYIPKLIQTIAPRIVKISYPSQQSDGVTQVLLPNSTEAYIRMEYDSEEEFAIYFFRCRTDFLEIFRQATLVQPLITYGYCEQWLQMRLRNAHTEQEMSNMSCSVLDPIYLEWDALVCVLDGVLSRILMVSERPAVAGGLRLLEECLKLETSNPLIYSILLSCISALFVFLSMSSCQLTPNNCVAMSGVTLLPRVLDKIFRALVLKPPNELEKVQQKSAKNLRRHAASLLVKLAHKYPLLLLPVFEQINNHVECLLKEPSSPHLCRMMRTTLQEALILISNHFCDFERQTLFIEHIIQQKRSEWLSFGDVFKSPLEFMRFVGLDKPPVYDIDRDPSVVQRSRILDALHVVLGVVKRCTWPDDPDRAQRGGFVIGCTDLGNPICRNPATKHVVPLLSHVLSLMRVLNELFRPEALAALSEGYRNIHGMLEHEKKLLMGICAIPADPLDPTIKSEPTAFEKMQTFMTVVSEGCYHLMGSAGPSLGRDLYQLVGLSDAIISNVFSCLDIIPDYRMRPIIRVFFKPFVYSCPPSFYESVLVPLFAHLTPLMCERLTRRWIYISSLYESGQLNGEVNDTQEVLEDQLNRTLTREYLDVLKIALVGGQIGADHVNAAGGANVVAMENEEHSMDSVPQSRASQSALLSDTISDLGGQLLRNGMIGNYILMTLLKAIAWNDGMCSMKAVNIAAPVMRFLAAEQLMDENKAVSAFTAVLQGMQVHGQHEANQSGLITLGVQFYELLRPKFPVLSEVLQHIPSVNAADVQKFDEKVAVAPVKGNKVDRAKKDIFKKLTAQLVGRSVNQLFRHEVQIANLPPMQSNQKQINSTSVDIMDSNQNANLSKLFHTEK
;
A
#
# COMPACT_ATOMS: atom_id res chain seq x y z
N MET A 1 -19.46 63.86 -9.91
CA MET A 1 -20.26 63.46 -11.09
C MET A 1 -19.40 62.96 -12.25
N ALA A 2 -18.29 63.62 -12.62
CA ALA A 2 -17.45 63.17 -13.75
C ALA A 2 -16.78 61.78 -13.59
N GLN A 3 -16.27 61.42 -12.40
CA GLN A 3 -15.66 60.09 -12.16
C GLN A 3 -16.67 58.92 -12.18
N HIS A 4 -17.95 59.17 -11.89
CA HIS A 4 -18.97 58.11 -11.82
C HIS A 4 -19.36 57.62 -13.23
N GLY A 5 -19.51 58.54 -14.19
CA GLY A 5 -19.82 58.18 -15.58
C GLY A 5 -18.69 57.43 -16.31
N VAL A 6 -17.42 57.69 -15.95
CA VAL A 6 -16.26 56.95 -16.50
C VAL A 6 -16.23 55.51 -15.97
N THR A 7 -16.55 55.31 -14.69
CA THR A 7 -16.60 53.98 -14.06
C THR A 7 -17.69 53.10 -14.67
N GLU A 8 -18.86 53.68 -14.94
CA GLU A 8 -20.00 52.99 -15.54
C GLU A 8 -19.74 52.57 -17.00
N ALA A 9 -19.11 53.44 -17.80
CA ALA A 9 -18.74 53.13 -19.17
C ALA A 9 -17.71 51.98 -19.25
N LEU A 10 -16.67 52.03 -18.42
CA LEU A 10 -15.66 50.96 -18.33
C LEU A 10 -16.26 49.64 -17.84
N ALA A 11 -17.18 49.69 -16.88
CA ALA A 11 -17.90 48.52 -16.42
C ALA A 11 -18.72 47.87 -17.56
N ALA A 12 -19.42 48.66 -18.36
CA ALA A 12 -20.19 48.14 -19.50
C ALA A 12 -19.31 47.50 -20.59
N GLU A 13 -18.09 48.01 -20.82
CA GLU A 13 -17.12 47.40 -21.74
C GLU A 13 -16.58 46.08 -21.22
N LEU A 14 -16.22 46.01 -19.93
CA LEU A 14 -15.76 44.77 -19.31
C LEU A 14 -16.86 43.72 -19.23
N ALA A 15 -18.11 44.11 -18.98
CA ALA A 15 -19.23 43.19 -19.00
C ALA A 15 -19.36 42.50 -20.36
N LYS A 16 -19.28 43.27 -21.47
CA LYS A 16 -19.27 42.71 -22.83
C LYS A 16 -18.07 41.80 -23.08
N ALA A 17 -16.89 42.16 -22.58
CA ALA A 17 -15.70 41.32 -22.72
C ALA A 17 -15.87 39.97 -22.00
N VAL A 18 -16.42 39.96 -20.79
CA VAL A 18 -16.73 38.73 -20.04
C VAL A 18 -17.77 37.88 -20.77
N ASP A 19 -18.84 38.50 -21.28
CA ASP A 19 -19.85 37.78 -22.07
C ASP A 19 -19.25 37.14 -23.32
N LEU A 20 -18.36 37.85 -24.04
CA LEU A 20 -17.63 37.30 -25.17
C LEU A 20 -16.72 36.13 -24.78
N ILE A 21 -16.06 36.19 -23.62
CA ILE A 21 -15.20 35.12 -23.13
C ILE A 21 -16.02 33.86 -22.85
N MET A 22 -17.13 34.02 -22.13
CA MET A 22 -17.98 32.92 -21.66
C MET A 22 -18.89 32.34 -22.74
N HIS A 23 -19.14 33.06 -23.84
CA HIS A 23 -20.00 32.56 -24.90
C HIS A 23 -19.31 31.43 -25.70
N PRO A 24 -19.91 30.23 -25.81
CA PRO A 24 -19.25 29.06 -26.40
C PRO A 24 -18.91 29.24 -27.89
N MET A 25 -19.73 30.02 -28.62
CA MET A 25 -19.56 30.26 -30.07
C MET A 25 -18.54 31.37 -30.41
N THR A 26 -17.90 32.00 -29.43
CA THR A 26 -16.90 33.05 -29.70
C THR A 26 -15.65 32.45 -30.34
N VAL A 27 -15.20 33.04 -31.45
CA VAL A 27 -13.97 32.63 -32.17
C VAL A 27 -12.75 32.79 -31.26
N HIS A 28 -11.80 31.85 -31.32
CA HIS A 28 -10.63 31.82 -30.44
C HIS A 28 -9.87 33.16 -30.37
N GLN A 29 -9.66 33.82 -31.51
CA GLN A 29 -8.98 35.12 -31.57
C GLN A 29 -9.73 36.21 -30.78
N ALA A 30 -11.04 36.35 -30.98
CA ALA A 30 -11.86 37.32 -30.26
C ALA A 30 -11.95 37.02 -28.76
N ARG A 31 -12.00 35.73 -28.38
CA ARG A 31 -11.95 35.28 -26.99
C ARG A 31 -10.61 35.65 -26.33
N LEU A 32 -9.50 35.45 -27.04
CA LEU A 32 -8.16 35.80 -26.55
C LEU A 32 -8.00 37.31 -26.40
N GLU A 33 -8.49 38.11 -27.35
CA GLU A 33 -8.46 39.57 -27.27
C GLU A 33 -9.29 40.10 -26.10
N ALA A 34 -10.51 39.58 -25.90
CA ALA A 34 -11.35 39.93 -24.76
C ALA A 34 -10.70 39.53 -23.42
N TYR A 35 -10.09 38.35 -23.36
CA TYR A 35 -9.35 37.89 -22.18
C TYR A 35 -8.14 38.80 -21.88
N MET A 36 -7.32 39.12 -22.89
CA MET A 36 -6.19 40.04 -22.74
C MET A 36 -6.63 41.44 -22.31
N ALA A 37 -7.77 41.93 -22.79
CA ALA A 37 -8.32 43.22 -22.35
C ALA A 37 -8.69 43.20 -20.86
N CYS A 38 -9.33 42.13 -20.39
CA CYS A 38 -9.65 41.94 -18.97
C CYS A 38 -8.39 41.85 -18.10
N GLU A 39 -7.37 41.10 -18.53
CA GLU A 39 -6.10 40.95 -17.80
C GLU A 39 -5.32 42.28 -17.76
N ARG A 40 -5.20 43.00 -18.88
CA ARG A 40 -4.57 44.34 -18.92
C ARG A 40 -5.28 45.31 -18.00
N PHE A 41 -6.61 45.33 -18.00
CA PHE A 41 -7.38 46.19 -17.10
C PHE A 41 -7.07 45.86 -15.63
N LYS A 42 -7.07 44.57 -15.28
CA LYS A 42 -6.77 44.08 -13.93
C LYS A 42 -5.38 44.52 -13.45
N GLU A 43 -4.37 44.43 -14.31
CA GLU A 43 -2.98 44.77 -13.99
C GLU A 43 -2.70 46.28 -13.99
N GLU A 44 -3.15 47.02 -15.00
CA GLU A 44 -2.72 48.40 -15.26
C GLU A 44 -3.67 49.46 -14.68
N SER A 45 -4.98 49.17 -14.57
CA SER A 45 -5.97 50.20 -14.20
C SER A 45 -5.92 50.57 -12.71
N PRO A 46 -5.95 51.87 -12.37
CA PRO A 46 -6.11 52.34 -10.99
C PRO A 46 -7.57 52.23 -10.50
N LEU A 47 -8.54 52.12 -11.41
CA LEU A 47 -9.97 52.05 -11.08
C LEU A 47 -10.47 50.61 -10.88
N CYS A 48 -9.56 49.63 -10.78
CA CYS A 48 -9.87 48.20 -10.73
C CYS A 48 -10.89 47.84 -9.63
N ALA A 49 -10.69 48.31 -8.39
CA ALA A 49 -11.62 48.05 -7.29
C ALA A 49 -12.96 48.78 -7.44
N GLN A 50 -12.97 50.00 -7.98
CA GLN A 50 -14.17 50.82 -8.13
C GLN A 50 -15.10 50.25 -9.21
N VAL A 51 -14.53 49.85 -10.36
CA VAL A 51 -15.26 49.16 -11.44
C VAL A 51 -15.70 47.77 -10.98
N GLY A 52 -14.83 47.02 -10.28
CA GLY A 52 -15.19 45.72 -9.72
C GLY A 52 -16.38 45.78 -8.77
N LEU A 53 -16.42 46.79 -7.89
CA LEU A 53 -17.54 47.00 -6.97
C LEU A 53 -18.84 47.36 -7.71
N TYR A 54 -18.77 48.19 -8.74
CA TYR A 54 -19.93 48.54 -9.57
C TYR A 54 -20.51 47.30 -10.27
N LEU A 55 -19.64 46.49 -10.88
CA LEU A 55 -20.03 45.23 -11.52
C LEU A 55 -20.66 44.25 -10.53
N ALA A 56 -20.10 44.10 -9.33
CA ALA A 56 -20.60 43.17 -8.32
C ALA A 56 -21.95 43.59 -7.69
N SER A 57 -22.12 44.90 -7.47
CA SER A 57 -23.26 45.48 -6.75
C SER A 57 -24.48 45.74 -7.65
N SER A 58 -24.27 45.92 -8.96
CA SER A 58 -25.36 46.18 -9.89
C SER A 58 -26.13 44.91 -10.23
N ALA A 59 -27.43 44.91 -9.95
CA ALA A 59 -28.34 43.82 -10.30
C ALA A 59 -28.62 43.70 -11.82
N GLN A 60 -28.10 44.63 -12.62
CA GLN A 60 -28.31 44.67 -14.08
C GLN A 60 -27.42 43.67 -14.83
N PHE A 61 -26.33 43.21 -14.21
CA PHE A 61 -25.39 42.28 -14.80
C PHE A 61 -25.69 40.83 -14.44
N ASN A 62 -25.33 39.90 -15.33
CA ASN A 62 -25.43 38.45 -15.09
C ASN A 62 -24.46 37.98 -13.99
N GLN A 63 -24.60 36.72 -13.57
CA GLN A 63 -23.82 36.17 -12.46
C GLN A 63 -22.32 36.10 -12.79
N GLU A 64 -21.99 35.82 -14.04
CA GLU A 64 -20.62 35.72 -14.58
C GLU A 64 -19.88 37.06 -14.47
N VAL A 65 -20.52 38.15 -14.90
CA VAL A 65 -19.95 39.50 -14.81
C VAL A 65 -19.84 39.97 -13.37
N ARG A 66 -20.84 39.66 -12.53
CA ARG A 66 -20.78 39.97 -11.09
C ARG A 66 -19.64 39.23 -10.41
N HIS A 67 -19.42 37.97 -10.75
CA HIS A 67 -18.29 37.18 -10.27
C HIS A 67 -16.94 37.76 -10.71
N PHE A 68 -16.82 38.18 -11.98
CA PHE A 68 -15.63 38.88 -12.45
C PHE A 68 -15.38 40.19 -11.70
N GLY A 69 -16.45 40.96 -11.40
CA GLY A 69 -16.36 42.15 -10.55
C GLY A 69 -15.75 41.86 -9.16
N LEU A 70 -16.20 40.79 -8.50
CA LEU A 70 -15.62 40.33 -7.23
C LEU A 70 -14.15 39.90 -7.40
N GLN A 71 -13.81 39.22 -8.49
CA GLN A 71 -12.43 38.83 -8.80
C GLN A 71 -11.48 40.04 -8.97
N LEU A 72 -11.95 41.16 -9.53
CA LEU A 72 -11.18 42.40 -9.63
C LEU A 72 -10.90 43.03 -8.25
N ILE A 73 -11.88 42.99 -7.34
CA ILE A 73 -11.70 43.44 -5.96
C ILE A 73 -10.69 42.52 -5.25
N GLU A 74 -10.86 41.21 -5.37
CA GLU A 74 -9.94 40.21 -4.82
C GLU A 74 -8.51 40.44 -5.32
N TYR A 75 -8.33 40.68 -6.62
CA TYR A 75 -7.02 40.97 -7.21
C TYR A 75 -6.38 42.24 -6.65
N THR A 76 -7.18 43.31 -6.49
CA THR A 76 -6.69 44.57 -5.93
C THR A 76 -6.19 44.37 -4.50
N ILE A 77 -6.93 43.60 -3.70
CA ILE A 77 -6.51 43.23 -2.33
C ILE A 77 -5.28 42.33 -2.38
N LYS A 78 -5.21 41.37 -3.32
CA LYS A 78 -4.07 40.45 -3.40
C LYS A 78 -2.76 41.15 -3.73
N PHE A 79 -2.74 41.94 -4.78
CA PHE A 79 -1.50 42.42 -5.39
C PHE A 79 -1.25 43.93 -5.26
N LYS A 80 -2.32 44.74 -5.15
CA LYS A 80 -2.22 46.21 -5.11
C LYS A 80 -2.42 46.81 -3.71
N TRP A 81 -2.74 45.99 -2.69
CA TRP A 81 -3.10 46.48 -1.35
C TRP A 81 -2.04 47.33 -0.65
N ASN A 82 -0.76 47.06 -0.88
CA ASN A 82 0.32 47.86 -0.29
C ASN A 82 0.53 49.19 -1.01
N CYS A 83 0.07 49.31 -2.26
CA CYS A 83 0.24 50.48 -3.12
C CYS A 83 -0.94 51.46 -3.06
N ILE A 84 -2.12 50.99 -2.64
CA ILE A 84 -3.33 51.83 -2.52
C ILE A 84 -3.33 52.66 -1.23
N THR A 85 -4.03 53.79 -1.29
CA THR A 85 -4.14 54.75 -0.18
C THR A 85 -4.98 54.18 0.98
N HIS A 86 -4.84 54.76 2.18
CA HIS A 86 -5.66 54.35 3.32
C HIS A 86 -7.16 54.59 3.09
N GLU A 87 -7.52 55.69 2.43
CA GLU A 87 -8.91 55.99 2.06
C GLU A 87 -9.50 54.92 1.12
N GLU A 88 -8.72 54.45 0.14
CA GLU A 88 -9.15 53.35 -0.74
C GLU A 88 -9.30 52.02 0.00
N LYS A 89 -8.45 51.72 0.98
CA LYS A 89 -8.58 50.53 1.83
C LYS A 89 -9.89 50.56 2.62
N VAL A 90 -10.16 51.69 3.28
CA VAL A 90 -11.41 51.90 4.02
C VAL A 90 -12.61 51.81 3.09
N TYR A 91 -12.53 52.41 1.89
CA TYR A 91 -13.59 52.32 0.88
C TYR A 91 -13.87 50.87 0.46
N ILE A 92 -12.85 50.07 0.15
CA ILE A 92 -13.03 48.66 -0.22
C ILE A 92 -13.63 47.87 0.95
N LYS A 93 -13.11 48.07 2.16
CA LYS A 93 -13.57 47.41 3.39
C LYS A 93 -15.03 47.71 3.69
N ASP A 94 -15.41 48.98 3.73
CA ASP A 94 -16.78 49.42 4.01
C ASP A 94 -17.79 48.85 3.00
N ASN A 95 -17.42 48.84 1.72
CA ASN A 95 -18.31 48.30 0.68
C ASN A 95 -18.39 46.77 0.72
N ALA A 96 -17.30 46.07 1.03
CA ALA A 96 -17.33 44.63 1.23
C ALA A 96 -18.19 44.24 2.45
N ILE A 97 -18.10 44.97 3.57
CA ILE A 97 -18.95 44.75 4.75
C ILE A 97 -20.41 45.13 4.47
N LYS A 98 -20.69 46.16 3.66
CA LYS A 98 -22.04 46.44 3.17
C LYS A 98 -22.60 45.27 2.35
N MET A 99 -21.83 44.72 1.42
CA MET A 99 -22.23 43.53 0.65
C MET A 99 -22.48 42.31 1.56
N LEU A 100 -21.63 42.11 2.57
CA LEU A 100 -21.84 41.07 3.59
C LEU A 100 -23.16 41.26 4.33
N ASN A 101 -23.49 42.49 4.76
CA ASN A 101 -24.72 42.80 5.49
C ASN A 101 -25.97 42.71 4.61
N LEU A 102 -25.86 42.99 3.31
CA LEU A 102 -26.96 42.80 2.35
C LEU A 102 -27.21 41.31 2.05
N GLY A 103 -26.15 40.49 2.04
CA GLY A 103 -26.22 39.08 1.66
C GLY A 103 -26.23 38.86 0.15
N VAL A 104 -25.94 37.63 -0.28
CA VAL A 104 -25.94 37.22 -1.70
C VAL A 104 -27.11 36.28 -1.94
N GLY A 105 -28.29 36.86 -2.18
CA GLY A 105 -29.53 36.12 -2.38
C GLY A 105 -29.95 35.26 -1.17
N PRO A 106 -30.93 34.36 -1.33
CA PRO A 106 -31.33 33.43 -0.28
C PRO A 106 -30.21 32.44 0.09
N ALA A 107 -30.20 31.96 1.33
CA ALA A 107 -29.16 31.04 1.82
C ALA A 107 -29.21 29.70 1.07
N GLU A 108 -30.39 29.15 0.86
CA GLU A 108 -30.64 27.86 0.21
C GLU A 108 -30.41 27.86 -1.31
N ASP A 109 -30.26 29.02 -1.95
CA ASP A 109 -29.98 29.11 -3.37
C ASP A 109 -28.53 28.70 -3.68
N ARG A 110 -28.38 27.50 -4.25
CA ARG A 110 -27.09 26.91 -4.64
C ARG A 110 -26.53 27.50 -5.93
N THR A 111 -27.34 28.15 -6.77
CA THR A 111 -26.86 28.74 -8.03
C THR A 111 -25.89 29.90 -7.77
N LEU A 112 -26.07 30.60 -6.64
CA LEU A 112 -25.25 31.73 -6.21
C LEU A 112 -24.00 31.34 -5.40
N LEU A 113 -23.70 30.05 -5.25
CA LEU A 113 -22.58 29.57 -4.40
C LEU A 113 -21.23 30.17 -4.81
N HIS A 114 -20.97 30.32 -6.10
CA HIS A 114 -19.73 30.90 -6.62
C HIS A 114 -19.59 32.39 -6.26
N LEU A 115 -20.69 33.16 -6.20
CA LEU A 115 -20.68 34.55 -5.75
C LEU A 115 -20.48 34.64 -4.23
N LYS A 116 -21.12 33.74 -3.47
CA LYS A 116 -20.92 33.64 -2.00
C LYS A 116 -19.46 33.34 -1.65
N ASP A 117 -18.85 32.40 -2.37
CA ASP A 117 -17.43 32.05 -2.23
C ASP A 117 -16.51 33.19 -2.67
N ALA A 118 -16.78 33.87 -3.79
CA ALA A 118 -15.98 35.01 -4.22
C ALA A 118 -16.01 36.17 -3.18
N LEU A 119 -17.17 36.45 -2.59
CA LEU A 119 -17.29 37.46 -1.53
C LEU A 119 -16.58 37.03 -0.24
N SER A 120 -16.68 35.76 0.17
CA SER A 120 -15.97 35.25 1.35
C SER A 120 -14.45 35.35 1.18
N ARG A 121 -13.94 35.06 -0.03
CA ARG A 121 -12.51 35.23 -0.37
C ARG A 121 -12.05 36.67 -0.22
N ILE A 122 -12.81 37.65 -0.72
CA ILE A 122 -12.49 39.08 -0.56
C ILE A 122 -12.32 39.43 0.92
N ILE A 123 -13.27 39.02 1.76
CA ILE A 123 -13.24 39.29 3.20
C ILE A 123 -12.04 38.62 3.85
N VAL A 124 -11.79 37.34 3.58
CA VAL A 124 -10.64 36.61 4.13
C VAL A 124 -9.31 37.20 3.68
N GLU A 125 -9.20 37.67 2.44
CA GLU A 125 -8.01 38.38 1.98
C GLU A 125 -7.78 39.68 2.76
N MET A 126 -8.82 40.46 3.07
CA MET A 126 -8.68 41.64 3.95
C MET A 126 -8.30 41.24 5.38
N ILE A 127 -8.91 40.19 5.95
CA ILE A 127 -8.57 39.66 7.28
C ILE A 127 -7.09 39.31 7.34
N LYS A 128 -6.57 38.60 6.33
CA LYS A 128 -5.14 38.24 6.23
C LYS A 128 -4.21 39.46 6.26
N ARG A 129 -4.68 40.64 5.87
CA ARG A 129 -3.89 41.89 5.82
C ARG A 129 -4.01 42.75 7.07
N GLU A 130 -5.18 42.81 7.69
CA GLU A 130 -5.46 43.75 8.79
C GLU A 130 -5.68 43.09 10.15
N TRP A 131 -6.24 41.88 10.22
CA TRP A 131 -6.58 41.22 11.48
C TRP A 131 -5.42 40.39 12.02
N PRO A 132 -5.02 40.47 13.31
CA PRO A 132 -5.77 41.06 14.43
C PRO A 132 -5.50 42.54 14.75
N GLN A 133 -4.33 43.09 14.41
CA GLN A 133 -3.87 44.37 14.98
C GLN A 133 -4.63 45.61 14.51
N GLN A 134 -5.03 45.65 13.25
CA GLN A 134 -5.68 46.82 12.62
C GLN A 134 -7.20 46.66 12.51
N TRP A 135 -7.74 45.47 12.84
CA TRP A 135 -9.16 45.18 12.78
C TRP A 135 -9.63 44.43 14.03
N SER A 136 -9.48 45.03 15.20
CA SER A 136 -9.81 44.41 16.49
C SER A 136 -11.28 44.01 16.61
N ASP A 137 -12.19 44.76 15.99
CA ASP A 137 -13.64 44.56 16.08
C ASP A 137 -14.20 43.58 15.05
N LEU A 138 -13.34 42.83 14.34
CA LEU A 138 -13.76 41.86 13.31
C LEU A 138 -14.78 40.84 13.84
N LEU A 139 -14.48 40.17 14.96
CA LEU A 139 -15.37 39.13 15.50
C LEU A 139 -16.74 39.69 15.92
N PRO A 140 -16.81 40.84 16.64
CA PRO A 140 -18.08 41.55 16.86
C PRO A 140 -18.85 41.88 15.57
N GLU A 141 -18.18 42.43 14.55
CA GLU A 141 -18.81 42.78 13.27
C GLU A 141 -19.40 41.56 12.55
N LEU A 142 -18.64 40.46 12.50
CA LEU A 142 -19.12 39.19 11.93
C LEU A 142 -20.32 38.64 12.72
N SER A 143 -20.28 38.70 14.06
CA SER A 143 -21.43 38.27 14.88
C SER A 143 -22.65 39.17 14.68
N GLN A 144 -22.47 40.46 14.43
CA GLN A 144 -23.57 41.38 14.15
C GLN A 144 -24.19 41.09 12.77
N ALA A 145 -23.38 40.81 11.76
CA ALA A 145 -23.87 40.45 10.42
C ALA A 145 -24.80 39.23 10.46
N CYS A 146 -24.51 38.22 11.29
CA CYS A 146 -25.38 37.05 11.47
C CYS A 146 -26.78 37.39 11.99
N THR A 147 -26.96 38.50 12.72
CA THR A 147 -28.27 38.91 13.23
C THR A 147 -29.20 39.45 12.13
N ASN A 148 -28.67 39.76 10.95
CA ASN A 148 -29.43 40.31 9.83
C ASN A 148 -30.20 39.24 9.03
N GLY A 149 -29.82 37.96 9.13
CA GLY A 149 -30.51 36.88 8.41
C GLY A 149 -29.66 35.63 8.15
N GLU A 150 -30.29 34.62 7.54
CA GLU A 150 -29.69 33.33 7.24
C GLU A 150 -28.59 33.44 6.16
N ALA A 151 -28.80 34.28 5.15
CA ALA A 151 -27.85 34.48 4.04
C ALA A 151 -26.53 35.10 4.52
N GLN A 152 -26.62 36.09 5.42
CA GLN A 152 -25.45 36.73 6.03
C GLN A 152 -24.72 35.74 6.96
N THR A 153 -25.48 34.93 7.70
CA THR A 153 -24.91 33.89 8.56
C THR A 153 -24.13 32.85 7.75
N GLU A 154 -24.67 32.37 6.62
CA GLU A 154 -23.96 31.48 5.70
C GLU A 154 -22.64 32.10 5.22
N LEU A 155 -22.66 33.36 4.79
CA LEU A 155 -21.45 34.07 4.32
C LEU A 155 -20.39 34.19 5.42
N VAL A 156 -20.78 34.54 6.65
CA VAL A 156 -19.85 34.62 7.79
C VAL A 156 -19.20 33.27 8.07
N LEU A 157 -19.96 32.17 7.96
CA LEU A 157 -19.42 30.82 8.16
C LEU A 157 -18.45 30.43 7.04
N LEU A 158 -18.76 30.77 5.78
CA LEU A 158 -17.82 30.58 4.66
C LEU A 158 -16.53 31.38 4.86
N VAL A 159 -16.61 32.59 5.43
CA VAL A 159 -15.43 33.39 5.81
C VAL A 159 -14.60 32.66 6.87
N PHE A 160 -15.21 32.13 7.94
CA PHE A 160 -14.50 31.38 8.97
C PHE A 160 -13.86 30.09 8.44
N LEU A 161 -14.61 29.32 7.63
CA LEU A 161 -14.13 28.09 7.01
C LEU A 161 -12.88 28.38 6.18
N ARG A 162 -12.97 29.36 5.29
CA ARG A 162 -11.86 29.72 4.39
C ARG A 162 -10.66 30.29 5.14
N LEU A 163 -10.91 31.08 6.20
CA LEU A 163 -9.86 31.61 7.06
C LEU A 163 -9.04 30.49 7.70
N VAL A 164 -9.71 29.46 8.23
CA VAL A 164 -9.03 28.33 8.87
C VAL A 164 -8.34 27.42 7.87
N GLU A 165 -8.92 27.20 6.69
CA GLU A 165 -8.26 26.52 5.59
C GLU A 165 -6.92 27.19 5.25
N ASP A 166 -6.91 28.52 5.09
CA ASP A 166 -5.71 29.26 4.71
C ASP A 166 -4.66 29.32 5.84
N VAL A 167 -5.08 29.45 7.10
CA VAL A 167 -4.17 29.64 8.24
C VAL A 167 -3.62 28.32 8.79
N ALA A 168 -4.48 27.31 8.97
CA ALA A 168 -4.15 26.10 9.72
C ALA A 168 -3.99 24.85 8.84
N LEU A 169 -4.93 24.61 7.92
CA LEU A 169 -4.98 23.35 7.15
C LEU A 169 -4.03 23.36 5.95
N LEU A 170 -4.23 24.31 5.04
CA LEU A 170 -3.48 24.45 3.79
C LEU A 170 -2.22 25.32 3.94
N GLN A 171 -2.16 26.14 5.01
CA GLN A 171 -1.04 27.03 5.32
C GLN A 171 -0.61 27.90 4.12
N THR A 172 -1.58 28.49 3.41
CA THR A 172 -1.36 29.24 2.16
C THR A 172 -0.75 30.62 2.36
N ILE A 173 -0.64 31.09 3.61
CA ILE A 173 -0.04 32.37 3.96
C ILE A 173 1.49 32.27 3.90
N GLU A 174 2.10 32.92 2.90
CA GLU A 174 3.54 32.92 2.66
C GLU A 174 4.35 33.49 3.84
N SER A 175 3.85 34.56 4.48
CA SER A 175 4.49 35.11 5.67
C SER A 175 4.25 34.23 6.90
N ASN A 176 5.29 33.50 7.31
CA ASN A 176 5.30 32.69 8.53
C ASN A 176 4.97 33.50 9.79
N GLN A 177 5.43 34.76 9.89
CA GLN A 177 5.13 35.62 11.03
C GLN A 177 3.65 35.96 11.05
N ARG A 178 3.11 36.41 9.91
CA ARG A 178 1.69 36.77 9.80
C ARG A 178 0.78 35.59 10.10
N ARG A 179 1.12 34.42 9.57
CA ARG A 179 0.40 33.16 9.85
C ARG A 179 0.42 32.84 11.34
N LYS A 180 1.56 32.99 12.01
CA LYS A 180 1.67 32.79 13.47
C LYS A 180 0.80 33.78 14.24
N ASP A 181 0.81 35.05 13.88
CA ASP A 181 -0.02 36.07 14.53
C ASP A 181 -1.52 35.74 14.41
N MET A 182 -1.96 35.34 13.21
CA MET A 182 -3.36 34.94 12.97
C MET A 182 -3.73 33.65 13.71
N TYR A 183 -2.83 32.66 13.72
CA TYR A 183 -3.02 31.42 14.46
C TYR A 183 -3.12 31.67 15.97
N GLN A 184 -2.27 32.55 16.52
CA GLN A 184 -2.35 32.98 17.92
C GLN A 184 -3.64 33.73 18.21
N ALA A 185 -4.06 34.64 17.32
CA ALA A 185 -5.31 35.36 17.48
C ALA A 185 -6.54 34.43 17.46
N LEU A 186 -6.55 33.42 16.59
CA LEU A 186 -7.59 32.39 16.59
C LEU A 186 -7.61 31.64 17.92
N ASN A 187 -6.45 31.17 18.41
CA ASN A 187 -6.36 30.48 19.70
C ASN A 187 -6.81 31.34 20.88
N ASN A 188 -6.44 32.63 20.90
CA ASN A 188 -6.82 33.56 21.96
C ASN A 188 -8.34 33.77 22.04
N ASN A 189 -9.03 33.76 20.89
CA ASN A 189 -10.48 33.94 20.81
C ASN A 189 -11.25 32.61 20.63
N MET A 190 -10.58 31.46 20.79
CA MET A 190 -11.15 30.16 20.40
C MET A 190 -12.37 29.77 21.22
N ASN A 191 -12.39 30.10 22.51
CA ASN A 191 -13.56 29.86 23.37
C ASN A 191 -14.80 30.59 22.84
N ASP A 192 -14.65 31.88 22.51
CA ASP A 192 -15.74 32.71 22.01
C ASP A 192 -16.23 32.23 20.64
N ILE A 193 -15.30 31.81 19.76
CA ILE A 193 -15.62 31.25 18.44
C ILE A 193 -16.40 29.93 18.58
N PHE A 194 -15.99 29.03 19.48
CA PHE A 194 -16.71 27.77 19.72
C PHE A 194 -18.08 27.99 20.36
N GLU A 195 -18.19 28.91 21.33
CA GLU A 195 -19.47 29.30 21.91
C GLU A 195 -20.40 29.90 20.85
N PHE A 196 -19.86 30.73 19.96
CA PHE A 196 -20.57 31.30 18.82
C PHE A 196 -21.12 30.20 17.88
N PHE A 197 -20.31 29.23 17.47
CA PHE A 197 -20.78 28.12 16.62
C PHE A 197 -21.84 27.26 17.31
N LEU A 198 -21.66 26.94 18.59
CA LEU A 198 -22.66 26.17 19.36
C LEU A 198 -24.00 26.90 19.45
N ARG A 199 -23.97 28.21 19.70
CA ARG A 199 -25.18 29.05 19.72
C ARG A 199 -25.90 29.05 18.38
N LEU A 200 -25.17 29.17 17.26
CA LEU A 200 -25.76 29.13 15.92
C LEU A 200 -26.41 27.78 15.61
N ILE A 201 -25.75 26.66 15.96
CA ILE A 201 -26.34 25.32 15.79
C ILE A 201 -27.64 25.22 16.58
N GLU A 202 -27.62 25.56 17.87
CA GLU A 202 -28.78 25.45 18.75
C GLU A 202 -29.96 26.30 18.25
N GLN A 203 -29.69 27.54 17.83
CA GLN A 203 -30.68 28.47 17.31
C GLN A 203 -31.29 27.98 15.99
N HIS A 204 -30.46 27.64 15.00
CA HIS A 204 -30.94 27.31 13.66
C HIS A 204 -31.52 25.90 13.56
N VAL A 205 -31.06 24.93 14.36
CA VAL A 205 -31.72 23.61 14.46
C VAL A 205 -33.10 23.73 15.08
N THR A 206 -33.26 24.54 16.12
CA THR A 206 -34.57 24.80 16.74
C THR A 206 -35.51 25.48 15.76
N ALA A 207 -35.05 26.56 15.09
CA ALA A 207 -35.84 27.27 14.09
C ALA A 207 -36.18 26.39 12.87
N PHE A 208 -35.26 25.53 12.43
CA PHE A 208 -35.51 24.53 11.39
C PHE A 208 -36.67 23.61 11.78
N ARG A 209 -36.59 22.97 12.95
CA ARG A 209 -37.64 22.05 13.44
C ARG A 209 -39.00 22.74 13.57
N GLU A 210 -39.03 23.96 14.08
CA GLU A 210 -40.26 24.76 14.21
C GLU A 210 -40.87 25.11 12.86
N THR A 211 -40.06 25.62 11.92
CA THR A 211 -40.53 26.03 10.58
C THR A 211 -40.96 24.85 9.73
N THR A 212 -40.28 23.69 9.84
CA THR A 212 -40.71 22.42 9.24
C THR A 212 -42.06 21.99 9.79
N ARG A 213 -42.27 22.07 11.11
CA ARG A 213 -43.58 21.74 11.73
C ARG A 213 -44.70 22.67 11.24
N LEU A 214 -44.38 23.92 10.94
CA LEU A 214 -45.32 24.91 10.39
C LEU A 214 -45.53 24.76 8.86
N GLY A 215 -44.85 23.83 8.19
CA GLY A 215 -44.98 23.60 6.74
C GLY A 215 -44.28 24.64 5.85
N ASN A 216 -43.48 25.55 6.42
CA ASN A 216 -42.74 26.54 5.63
C ASN A 216 -41.37 25.98 5.22
N TYR A 217 -41.37 25.13 4.19
CA TYR A 217 -40.18 24.44 3.71
C TYR A 217 -39.09 25.37 3.17
N HIS A 218 -39.45 26.52 2.58
CA HIS A 218 -38.47 27.49 2.07
C HIS A 218 -37.63 28.06 3.20
N LYS A 219 -38.29 28.53 4.28
CA LYS A 219 -37.58 29.06 5.45
C LYS A 219 -36.85 27.96 6.24
N ALA A 220 -37.42 26.76 6.30
CA ALA A 220 -36.73 25.61 6.87
C ALA A 220 -35.44 25.30 6.11
N ASN A 221 -35.46 25.26 4.78
CA ASN A 221 -34.27 25.02 3.96
C ASN A 221 -33.18 26.09 4.18
N ALA A 222 -33.56 27.36 4.35
CA ALA A 222 -32.63 28.43 4.70
C ALA A 222 -31.89 28.15 6.03
N HIS A 223 -32.63 27.78 7.08
CA HIS A 223 -32.03 27.39 8.36
C HIS A 223 -31.21 26.09 8.26
N SER A 224 -31.67 25.10 7.51
CA SER A 224 -30.94 23.85 7.25
C SER A 224 -29.58 24.14 6.64
N ARG A 225 -29.53 25.04 5.65
CA ARG A 225 -28.31 25.43 4.96
C ARG A 225 -27.29 26.09 5.89
N VAL A 226 -27.75 26.93 6.81
CA VAL A 226 -26.88 27.53 7.83
C VAL A 226 -26.28 26.42 8.71
N VAL A 227 -27.08 25.48 9.22
CA VAL A 227 -26.60 24.36 10.04
C VAL A 227 -25.57 23.51 9.30
N GLU A 228 -25.83 23.14 8.04
CA GLU A 228 -24.86 22.42 7.19
C GLU A 228 -23.52 23.15 7.11
N THR A 229 -23.56 24.47 6.93
CA THR A 229 -22.37 25.32 6.79
C THR A 229 -21.64 25.49 8.11
N VAL A 230 -22.33 25.60 9.25
CA VAL A 230 -21.68 25.64 10.58
C VAL A 230 -20.96 24.32 10.86
N LEU A 231 -21.60 23.17 10.57
CA LEU A 231 -20.99 21.86 10.78
C LEU A 231 -19.77 21.64 9.87
N LEU A 232 -19.86 22.06 8.61
CA LEU A 232 -18.72 22.04 7.68
C LEU A 232 -17.57 22.92 8.19
N THR A 233 -17.88 24.12 8.66
CA THR A 233 -16.91 25.05 9.25
C THR A 233 -16.24 24.41 10.47
N LEU A 234 -17.03 23.86 11.39
CA LEU A 234 -16.52 23.18 12.58
C LEU A 234 -15.59 22.01 12.23
N SER A 235 -15.90 21.21 11.21
CA SER A 235 -15.01 20.12 10.75
C SER A 235 -13.59 20.62 10.46
N GLY A 236 -13.44 21.83 9.90
CA GLY A 236 -12.13 22.44 9.65
C GLY A 236 -11.42 22.97 10.91
N PHE A 237 -12.15 23.29 11.98
CA PHE A 237 -11.56 23.69 13.27
C PHE A 237 -11.17 22.48 14.13
N VAL A 238 -12.07 21.50 14.26
CA VAL A 238 -11.92 20.39 15.22
C VAL A 238 -10.73 19.46 14.94
N GLU A 239 -10.11 19.55 13.77
CA GLU A 239 -8.93 18.76 13.41
C GLU A 239 -7.68 19.18 14.21
N TRP A 240 -7.46 20.48 14.43
CA TRP A 240 -6.19 21.01 14.95
C TRP A 240 -6.31 21.77 16.27
N VAL A 241 -7.51 22.24 16.64
CA VAL A 241 -7.71 22.99 17.89
C VAL A 241 -7.38 22.15 19.12
N SER A 242 -7.07 22.78 20.25
CA SER A 242 -6.87 22.07 21.52
C SER A 242 -8.12 21.29 21.93
N ILE A 243 -7.93 20.07 22.42
CA ILE A 243 -9.01 19.21 22.92
C ILE A 243 -9.82 19.89 24.03
N ASN A 244 -9.21 20.81 24.79
CA ASN A 244 -9.88 21.53 25.86
C ASN A 244 -11.08 22.35 25.37
N HIS A 245 -11.03 22.89 24.14
CA HIS A 245 -12.15 23.64 23.56
C HIS A 245 -13.28 22.70 23.12
N ILE A 246 -12.93 21.54 22.55
CA ILE A 246 -13.91 20.50 22.17
C ILE A 246 -14.63 19.95 23.41
N MET A 247 -13.88 19.79 24.51
CA MET A 247 -14.38 19.29 25.80
C MET A 247 -14.96 20.39 26.70
N SER A 248 -15.00 21.63 26.24
CA SER A 248 -15.61 22.73 26.98
C SER A 248 -17.08 22.43 27.31
N SER A 249 -17.56 22.97 28.43
CA SER A 249 -18.94 22.71 28.91
C SER A 249 -19.28 21.21 29.00
N ASN A 250 -18.32 20.41 29.48
CA ASN A 250 -18.42 18.95 29.60
C ASN A 250 -18.71 18.23 28.27
N GLY A 251 -18.07 18.67 27.19
CA GLY A 251 -18.20 18.05 25.86
C GLY A 251 -19.56 18.30 25.19
N LYS A 252 -20.20 19.47 25.42
CA LYS A 252 -21.51 19.82 24.84
C LYS A 252 -21.54 19.66 23.32
N LEU A 253 -20.44 20.02 22.62
CA LEU A 253 -20.31 19.84 21.17
C LEU A 253 -20.49 18.39 20.73
N MET A 254 -19.78 17.45 21.39
CA MET A 254 -19.89 16.03 21.05
C MET A 254 -21.31 15.50 21.26
N HIS A 255 -21.97 15.91 22.34
CA HIS A 255 -23.36 15.52 22.61
C HIS A 255 -24.30 16.06 21.53
N PHE A 256 -24.16 17.32 21.11
CA PHE A 256 -24.94 17.88 20.01
C PHE A 256 -24.72 17.11 18.70
N LEU A 257 -23.47 16.81 18.34
CA LEU A 257 -23.16 16.05 17.15
C LEU A 257 -23.82 14.67 17.18
N CYS A 258 -23.77 13.96 18.32
CA CYS A 258 -24.46 12.68 18.49
C CYS A 258 -25.99 12.81 18.31
N ILE A 259 -26.62 13.85 18.86
CA ILE A 259 -28.06 14.09 18.67
C ILE A 259 -28.39 14.28 17.19
N LEU A 260 -27.59 15.10 16.48
CA LEU A 260 -27.80 15.42 15.06
C LEU A 260 -27.60 14.22 14.12
N LEU A 261 -26.96 13.12 14.57
CA LEU A 261 -26.90 11.86 13.81
C LEU A 261 -28.30 11.28 13.50
N ASN A 262 -29.32 11.66 14.28
CA ASN A 262 -30.69 11.18 14.11
C ASN A 262 -31.56 12.10 13.23
N ASP A 263 -31.03 13.26 12.83
CA ASP A 263 -31.70 14.20 11.93
C ASP A 263 -31.22 13.96 10.48
N LYS A 264 -32.08 13.43 9.60
CA LYS A 264 -31.71 13.08 8.22
C LYS A 264 -31.03 14.21 7.42
N ALA A 265 -31.40 15.46 7.70
CA ALA A 265 -30.81 16.63 7.04
C ALA A 265 -29.34 16.89 7.45
N PHE A 266 -28.94 16.50 8.67
CA PHE A 266 -27.66 16.88 9.26
C PHE A 266 -26.73 15.70 9.57
N GLN A 267 -27.25 14.46 9.50
CA GLN A 267 -26.56 13.24 9.92
C GLN A 267 -25.15 13.08 9.28
N CYS A 268 -24.99 13.38 7.99
CA CYS A 268 -23.71 13.26 7.28
C CYS A 268 -22.68 14.27 7.79
N ASN A 269 -23.05 15.55 7.87
CA ASN A 269 -22.17 16.62 8.33
C ASN A 269 -21.79 16.43 9.81
N ALA A 270 -22.74 15.99 10.64
CA ALA A 270 -22.49 15.68 12.03
C ALA A 270 -21.54 14.48 12.20
N ALA A 271 -21.73 13.40 11.43
CA ALA A 271 -20.85 12.24 11.44
C ALA A 271 -19.44 12.60 10.96
N GLU A 272 -19.30 13.44 9.94
CA GLU A 272 -18.00 13.91 9.46
C GLU A 272 -17.25 14.72 10.51
N CYS A 273 -17.91 15.70 11.13
CA CYS A 273 -17.32 16.49 12.21
C CYS A 273 -16.91 15.60 13.40
N LEU A 274 -17.77 14.66 13.79
CA LEU A 274 -17.47 13.71 14.85
C LEU A 274 -16.31 12.76 14.49
N ALA A 275 -16.20 12.34 13.22
CA ALA A 275 -15.11 11.51 12.75
C ALA A 275 -13.77 12.24 12.83
N GLN A 276 -13.73 13.54 12.52
CA GLN A 276 -12.53 14.35 12.71
C GLN A 276 -12.11 14.42 14.17
N ILE A 277 -13.07 14.51 15.11
CA ILE A 277 -12.79 14.51 16.56
C ILE A 277 -12.26 13.15 17.03
N THR A 278 -12.87 12.03 16.62
CA THR A 278 -12.51 10.70 17.14
C THR A 278 -11.22 10.14 16.53
N ASN A 279 -10.86 10.54 15.30
CA ASN A 279 -9.64 10.09 14.62
C ASN A 279 -8.40 10.96 14.95
N ARG A 280 -8.52 11.88 15.93
CA ARG A 280 -7.40 12.72 16.37
C ARG A 280 -6.23 11.89 16.89
N LYS A 281 -5.04 12.27 16.44
CA LYS A 281 -3.77 11.74 16.94
C LYS A 281 -3.16 12.78 17.89
N GLY A 282 -2.58 12.31 18.99
CA GLY A 282 -2.02 13.20 20.02
C GLY A 282 -1.45 12.43 21.21
N GLN A 283 -1.19 13.13 22.31
CA GLN A 283 -0.72 12.49 23.54
C GLN A 283 -1.86 11.72 24.23
N THR A 284 -1.53 10.70 25.03
CA THR A 284 -2.51 9.90 25.80
C THR A 284 -3.48 10.76 26.62
N LYS A 285 -2.98 11.82 27.27
CA LYS A 285 -3.79 12.74 28.09
C LYS A 285 -4.86 13.48 27.29
N GLU A 286 -4.57 13.82 26.03
CA GLU A 286 -5.50 14.53 25.14
C GLU A 286 -6.54 13.60 24.52
N ARG A 287 -6.26 12.29 24.48
CA ARG A 287 -7.18 11.28 23.94
C ARG A 287 -8.19 10.80 24.98
N LYS A 288 -7.81 10.76 26.27
CA LYS A 288 -8.67 10.30 27.38
C LYS A 288 -10.07 10.93 27.41
N PRO A 289 -10.24 12.25 27.20
CA PRO A 289 -11.56 12.88 27.24
C PRO A 289 -12.55 12.32 26.19
N LEU A 290 -12.05 11.81 25.06
CA LEU A 290 -12.89 11.22 24.00
C LEU A 290 -13.60 9.95 24.46
N LEU A 291 -13.15 9.31 25.55
CA LEU A 291 -13.84 8.16 26.14
C LEU A 291 -15.23 8.50 26.69
N GLN A 292 -15.57 9.80 26.87
CA GLN A 292 -16.94 10.22 27.20
C GLN A 292 -17.97 9.80 26.14
N LEU A 293 -17.56 9.58 24.89
CA LEU A 293 -18.45 9.07 23.83
C LEU A 293 -18.93 7.64 24.09
N TYR A 294 -18.30 6.90 25.02
CA TYR A 294 -18.80 5.60 25.48
C TYR A 294 -19.83 5.72 26.62
N GLY A 295 -20.23 6.93 26.99
CA GLY A 295 -21.34 7.17 27.90
C GLY A 295 -22.67 6.66 27.35
N GLU A 296 -23.67 6.55 28.23
CA GLU A 296 -24.99 6.01 27.88
C GLU A 296 -25.71 6.81 26.80
N GLU A 297 -25.80 8.14 26.94
CA GLU A 297 -26.51 8.97 25.98
C GLU A 297 -25.85 9.03 24.60
N PRO A 298 -24.53 9.33 24.45
CA PRO A 298 -23.89 9.37 23.14
C PRO A 298 -24.00 8.05 22.36
N LEU A 299 -23.73 6.91 23.02
CA LEU A 299 -23.86 5.60 22.37
C LEU A 299 -25.30 5.27 22.02
N ARG A 300 -26.29 5.67 22.83
CA ARG A 300 -27.70 5.48 22.50
C ARG A 300 -28.06 6.21 21.20
N TYR A 301 -27.61 7.45 21.01
CA TYR A 301 -27.86 8.20 19.77
C TYR A 301 -27.16 7.59 18.55
N ILE A 302 -25.95 7.07 18.72
CA ILE A 302 -25.20 6.36 17.66
C ILE A 302 -25.92 5.05 17.29
N TYR A 303 -26.40 4.31 18.29
CA TYR A 303 -27.14 3.08 18.08
C TYR A 303 -28.47 3.34 17.35
N THR A 304 -29.24 4.35 17.76
CA THR A 304 -30.50 4.70 17.08
C THR A 304 -30.25 5.14 15.64
N ALA A 305 -29.17 5.90 15.39
CA ALA A 305 -28.79 6.31 14.04
C ALA A 305 -28.42 5.12 13.14
N THR A 306 -27.77 4.09 13.71
CA THR A 306 -27.44 2.84 13.01
C THR A 306 -28.68 2.04 12.62
N GLN A 307 -29.78 2.16 13.38
CA GLN A 307 -31.04 1.44 13.16
C GLN A 307 -32.05 2.17 12.27
N MET A 308 -31.73 3.38 11.79
CA MET A 308 -32.67 4.17 11.00
C MET A 308 -33.03 3.46 9.69
N GLN A 309 -34.34 3.36 9.43
CA GLN A 309 -34.83 2.73 8.21
C GLN A 309 -34.52 3.59 6.99
N VAL A 310 -34.00 2.94 5.94
CA VAL A 310 -33.74 3.55 4.65
C VAL A 310 -35.05 3.85 3.95
N ASP A 311 -35.17 5.05 3.39
CA ASP A 311 -36.27 5.36 2.50
C ASP A 311 -36.00 4.71 1.14
N THR A 312 -36.71 3.63 0.84
CA THR A 312 -36.54 2.87 -0.41
C THR A 312 -37.29 3.50 -1.60
N SER A 313 -37.91 4.67 -1.43
CA SER A 313 -38.68 5.33 -2.48
C SER A 313 -37.82 5.95 -3.59
N SER A 314 -36.55 6.28 -3.32
CA SER A 314 -35.64 6.87 -4.31
C SER A 314 -34.22 6.33 -4.19
N ALA A 315 -33.54 6.15 -5.32
CA ALA A 315 -32.14 5.72 -5.37
C ALA A 315 -31.21 6.72 -4.65
N GLN A 316 -31.52 8.01 -4.76
CA GLN A 316 -30.77 9.08 -4.10
C GLN A 316 -30.84 9.00 -2.57
N ALA A 317 -32.00 8.63 -2.00
CA ALA A 317 -32.13 8.46 -0.55
C ALA A 317 -31.31 7.27 -0.03
N ILE A 318 -31.23 6.19 -0.83
CA ILE A 318 -30.41 5.01 -0.52
C ILE A 318 -28.92 5.39 -0.56
N GLU A 319 -28.48 6.12 -1.60
CA GLU A 319 -27.11 6.60 -1.72
C GLU A 319 -26.71 7.53 -0.56
N GLN A 320 -27.59 8.46 -0.19
CA GLN A 320 -27.37 9.36 0.94
C GLN A 320 -27.25 8.61 2.27
N HIS A 321 -28.12 7.64 2.54
CA HIS A 321 -28.03 6.83 3.74
C HIS A 321 -26.77 5.97 3.75
N HIS A 322 -26.41 5.38 2.61
CA HIS A 322 -25.18 4.60 2.45
C HIS A 322 -23.91 5.45 2.71
N ASN A 323 -23.86 6.67 2.18
CA ASN A 323 -22.78 7.62 2.43
C ASN A 323 -22.71 8.01 3.92
N PHE A 324 -23.87 8.18 4.57
CA PHE A 324 -23.93 8.38 6.02
C PHE A 324 -23.33 7.20 6.80
N LEU A 325 -23.70 5.95 6.47
CA LEU A 325 -23.16 4.77 7.15
C LEU A 325 -21.63 4.65 6.99
N LYS A 326 -21.09 4.99 5.81
CA LYS A 326 -19.63 5.06 5.60
C LYS A 326 -18.96 6.05 6.55
N LYS A 327 -19.55 7.24 6.74
CA LYS A 327 -19.04 8.25 7.69
C LYS A 327 -19.21 7.79 9.14
N LEU A 328 -20.31 7.13 9.48
CA LEU A 328 -20.53 6.56 10.81
C LEU A 328 -19.49 5.49 11.14
N ILE A 329 -19.13 4.63 10.19
CA ILE A 329 -18.02 3.66 10.36
C ILE A 329 -16.71 4.38 10.69
N GLN A 330 -16.41 5.52 10.06
CA GLN A 330 -15.21 6.30 10.37
C GLN A 330 -15.22 6.86 11.80
N VAL A 331 -16.39 7.29 12.29
CA VAL A 331 -16.58 7.70 13.70
C VAL A 331 -16.26 6.53 14.63
N LEU A 332 -16.89 5.38 14.40
CA LEU A 332 -16.77 4.19 15.25
C LEU A 332 -15.34 3.64 15.23
N ASN A 333 -14.70 3.63 14.07
CA ASN A 333 -13.30 3.25 13.93
C ASN A 333 -12.40 4.18 14.75
N GLY A 334 -12.60 5.50 14.65
CA GLY A 334 -11.87 6.47 15.47
C GLY A 334 -12.07 6.22 16.97
N MET A 335 -13.31 6.01 17.43
CA MET A 335 -13.62 5.68 18.83
C MET A 335 -12.85 4.43 19.30
N VAL A 336 -12.90 3.35 18.52
CA VAL A 336 -12.22 2.08 18.85
C VAL A 336 -10.70 2.24 18.83
N GLN A 337 -10.13 3.00 17.88
CA GLN A 337 -8.70 3.30 17.87
C GLN A 337 -8.26 4.03 19.13
N GLN A 338 -9.06 5.00 19.63
CA GLN A 338 -8.78 5.64 20.92
C GLN A 338 -8.88 4.64 22.07
N LEU A 339 -9.91 3.78 22.08
CA LEU A 339 -10.08 2.77 23.13
C LEU A 339 -8.89 1.80 23.19
N VAL A 340 -8.48 1.21 22.06
CA VAL A 340 -7.35 0.28 21.96
C VAL A 340 -6.01 0.96 22.27
N ALA A 341 -5.90 2.26 22.00
CA ALA A 341 -4.71 3.04 22.36
C ALA A 341 -4.59 3.31 23.87
N LEU A 342 -5.70 3.29 24.62
CA LEU A 342 -5.75 3.69 26.04
C LEU A 342 -5.99 2.53 27.01
N TRP A 343 -6.84 1.56 26.64
CA TRP A 343 -7.24 0.46 27.52
C TRP A 343 -6.04 -0.42 27.86
N GLY A 344 -5.72 -0.53 29.16
CA GLY A 344 -4.67 -1.41 29.68
C GLY A 344 -3.25 -0.81 29.63
N LYS A 345 -3.08 0.40 29.08
CA LYS A 345 -1.80 1.13 29.06
C LYS A 345 -1.67 2.19 30.14
N ASP A 346 -2.78 2.62 30.72
CA ASP A 346 -2.85 3.63 31.78
C ASP A 346 -3.72 3.08 32.93
N GLU A 347 -3.23 3.13 34.17
CA GLU A 347 -3.90 2.53 35.34
C GLU A 347 -5.31 3.09 35.58
N GLY A 348 -5.59 4.30 35.09
CA GLY A 348 -6.89 4.96 35.24
C GLY A 348 -7.95 4.61 34.18
N THR A 349 -7.60 3.88 33.10
CA THR A 349 -8.55 3.59 32.01
C THR A 349 -9.11 2.17 32.12
N GLN A 350 -10.33 2.07 32.65
CA GLN A 350 -11.07 0.82 32.76
C GLN A 350 -11.90 0.52 31.51
N ARG A 351 -12.45 -0.70 31.45
CA ARG A 351 -13.38 -1.15 30.42
C ARG A 351 -14.62 -0.24 30.38
N PRO A 352 -15.04 0.27 29.20
CA PRO A 352 -16.27 1.05 29.07
C PRO A 352 -17.50 0.24 29.48
N ALA A 353 -18.42 0.84 30.25
CA ALA A 353 -19.59 0.14 30.79
C ALA A 353 -20.60 -0.29 29.70
N GLN A 354 -20.80 0.54 28.67
CA GLN A 354 -21.75 0.32 27.57
C GLN A 354 -21.08 -0.27 26.31
N LEU A 355 -19.94 -0.96 26.47
CA LEU A 355 -19.22 -1.58 25.33
C LEU A 355 -20.08 -2.59 24.56
N ASN A 356 -21.06 -3.22 25.22
CA ASN A 356 -22.04 -4.11 24.59
C ASN A 356 -22.87 -3.40 23.51
N VAL A 357 -23.28 -2.15 23.73
CA VAL A 357 -24.06 -1.36 22.75
C VAL A 357 -23.21 -1.10 21.51
N MET A 358 -21.91 -0.82 21.70
CA MET A 358 -20.96 -0.67 20.60
C MET A 358 -20.84 -1.98 19.80
N PHE A 359 -20.73 -3.13 20.47
CA PHE A 359 -20.68 -4.42 19.80
C PHE A 359 -21.95 -4.74 19.01
N GLU A 360 -23.14 -4.40 19.52
CA GLU A 360 -24.38 -4.51 18.75
C GLU A 360 -24.41 -3.58 17.54
N CYS A 361 -23.97 -2.32 17.66
CA CYS A 361 -23.86 -1.41 16.49
C CYS A 361 -22.97 -1.99 15.40
N LEU A 362 -21.77 -2.47 15.77
CA LEU A 362 -20.82 -3.05 14.83
C LEU A 362 -21.35 -4.34 14.20
N LEU A 363 -22.11 -5.13 14.94
CA LEU A 363 -22.74 -6.34 14.42
C LEU A 363 -23.83 -6.00 13.39
N LEU A 364 -24.67 -4.98 13.65
CA LEU A 364 -25.68 -4.51 12.69
C LEU A 364 -25.03 -4.00 11.39
N LEU A 365 -23.94 -3.25 11.49
CA LEU A 365 -23.20 -2.77 10.31
C LEU A 365 -22.52 -3.92 9.56
N ALA A 366 -21.98 -4.93 10.27
CA ALA A 366 -21.46 -6.14 9.67
C ALA A 366 -22.54 -6.99 8.97
N GLN A 367 -23.81 -6.84 9.38
CA GLN A 367 -24.98 -7.49 8.75
C GLN A 367 -25.55 -6.71 7.55
N HIS A 368 -25.05 -5.51 7.27
CA HIS A 368 -25.59 -4.67 6.19
C HIS A 368 -25.40 -5.27 4.78
N PRO A 369 -26.35 -5.15 3.83
CA PRO A 369 -26.21 -5.72 2.49
C PRO A 369 -25.02 -5.18 1.69
N SER A 370 -24.67 -3.90 1.83
CA SER A 370 -23.46 -3.35 1.19
C SER A 370 -22.21 -4.01 1.76
N LEU A 371 -21.40 -4.57 0.85
CA LEU A 371 -20.10 -5.14 1.17
C LEU A 371 -19.15 -4.11 1.77
N THR A 372 -19.19 -2.85 1.33
CA THR A 372 -18.32 -1.77 1.82
C THR A 372 -18.60 -1.42 3.28
N VAL A 373 -19.88 -1.33 3.66
CA VAL A 373 -20.29 -1.09 5.05
C VAL A 373 -19.91 -2.28 5.94
N ALA A 374 -20.21 -3.50 5.50
CA ALA A 374 -19.89 -4.71 6.26
C ALA A 374 -18.37 -4.89 6.43
N HIS A 375 -17.59 -4.61 5.39
CA HIS A 375 -16.14 -4.66 5.43
C HIS A 375 -15.56 -3.60 6.38
N GLY A 376 -16.02 -2.35 6.31
CA GLY A 376 -15.59 -1.29 7.22
C GLY A 376 -15.84 -1.64 8.70
N ALA A 377 -16.99 -2.22 9.03
CA ALA A 377 -17.27 -2.72 10.39
C ALA A 377 -16.36 -3.89 10.79
N THR A 378 -16.02 -4.77 9.85
CA THR A 378 -15.14 -5.92 10.08
C THR A 378 -13.72 -5.48 10.43
N LEU A 379 -13.17 -4.46 9.76
CA LEU A 379 -11.85 -3.91 10.10
C LEU A 379 -11.80 -3.41 11.56
N ILE A 380 -12.89 -2.82 12.06
CA ILE A 380 -13.02 -2.42 13.46
C ILE A 380 -13.02 -3.64 14.39
N TRP A 381 -13.74 -4.71 14.04
CA TRP A 381 -13.71 -5.97 14.79
C TRP A 381 -12.30 -6.59 14.84
N GLN A 382 -11.53 -6.52 13.75
CA GLN A 382 -10.15 -6.99 13.75
C GLN A 382 -9.27 -6.21 14.74
N LEU A 383 -9.41 -4.87 14.81
CA LEU A 383 -8.68 -4.06 15.79
C LEU A 383 -8.99 -4.47 17.23
N LEU A 384 -10.25 -4.78 17.52
CA LEU A 384 -10.69 -5.24 18.84
C LEU A 384 -10.17 -6.64 19.18
N LEU A 385 -10.20 -7.58 18.21
CA LEU A 385 -9.70 -8.95 18.40
C LEU A 385 -8.18 -9.05 18.48
N LYS A 386 -7.44 -8.16 17.80
CA LYS A 386 -5.98 -8.07 17.91
C LYS A 386 -5.52 -7.44 19.23
N HIS A 387 -6.40 -6.73 19.95
CA HIS A 387 -6.07 -6.11 21.23
C HIS A 387 -6.12 -7.11 22.40
N ASP A 388 -5.01 -7.30 23.10
CA ASP A 388 -4.88 -8.28 24.18
C ASP A 388 -5.92 -8.15 25.30
N GLY A 389 -6.25 -6.92 25.71
CA GLY A 389 -7.21 -6.68 26.79
C GLY A 389 -8.67 -6.85 26.37
N CYS A 390 -9.01 -6.52 25.12
CA CYS A 390 -10.39 -6.56 24.64
C CYS A 390 -10.77 -7.97 24.14
N SER A 391 -9.84 -8.63 23.43
CA SER A 391 -10.04 -9.98 22.90
C SER A 391 -10.43 -10.99 23.98
N LYS A 392 -9.89 -10.86 25.19
CA LYS A 392 -10.14 -11.74 26.35
C LYS A 392 -11.26 -11.26 27.27
N ASP A 393 -11.87 -10.10 26.99
CA ASP A 393 -12.98 -9.59 27.80
C ASP A 393 -14.20 -10.51 27.68
N TYR A 394 -14.94 -10.68 28.78
CA TYR A 394 -16.09 -11.58 28.83
C TYR A 394 -17.19 -11.19 27.81
N LEU A 395 -17.34 -9.89 27.48
CA LEU A 395 -18.27 -9.47 26.45
C LEU A 395 -17.81 -9.96 25.09
N MET A 396 -16.55 -9.73 24.72
CA MET A 396 -16.02 -10.16 23.42
C MET A 396 -16.21 -11.67 23.21
N VAL A 397 -15.87 -12.46 24.22
CA VAL A 397 -16.04 -13.93 24.26
C VAL A 397 -17.51 -14.34 24.00
N ASN A 398 -18.49 -13.55 24.45
CA ASN A 398 -19.92 -13.80 24.19
C ASN A 398 -20.39 -13.36 22.79
N TYR A 399 -19.71 -12.41 22.16
CA TYR A 399 -20.05 -11.90 20.83
C TYR A 399 -19.38 -12.65 19.69
N ILE A 400 -18.21 -13.28 19.92
CA ILE A 400 -17.51 -14.08 18.89
C ILE A 400 -18.46 -15.07 18.18
N PRO A 401 -19.30 -15.88 18.85
CA PRO A 401 -20.23 -16.77 18.14
C PRO A 401 -21.18 -16.03 17.18
N LYS A 402 -21.74 -14.89 17.60
CA LYS A 402 -22.64 -14.06 16.77
C LYS A 402 -21.90 -13.46 15.57
N LEU A 403 -20.67 -13.00 15.80
CA LEU A 403 -19.81 -12.42 14.76
C LEU A 403 -19.46 -13.46 13.70
N ILE A 404 -19.07 -14.67 14.12
CA ILE A 404 -18.75 -15.77 13.21
C ILE A 404 -19.96 -16.15 12.34
N GLN A 405 -21.15 -16.27 12.94
CA GLN A 405 -22.39 -16.53 12.20
C GLN A 405 -22.74 -15.43 11.19
N THR A 406 -22.37 -14.18 11.49
CA THR A 406 -22.62 -13.02 10.63
C THR A 406 -21.65 -12.94 9.44
N ILE A 407 -20.37 -13.23 9.69
CA ILE A 407 -19.31 -13.08 8.68
C ILE A 407 -19.22 -14.28 7.75
N ALA A 408 -19.49 -15.50 8.23
CA ALA A 408 -19.31 -16.72 7.44
C ALA A 408 -20.01 -16.71 6.06
N PRO A 409 -21.30 -16.30 5.92
CA PRO A 409 -21.98 -16.28 4.62
C PRO A 409 -21.36 -15.28 3.63
N ARG A 410 -20.69 -14.23 4.13
CA ARG A 410 -20.09 -13.17 3.30
C ARG A 410 -18.75 -13.54 2.68
N ILE A 411 -18.16 -14.65 3.13
CA ILE A 411 -16.92 -15.20 2.56
C ILE A 411 -17.20 -15.87 1.21
N VAL A 412 -18.43 -16.33 1.00
CA VAL A 412 -18.89 -16.89 -0.28
C VAL A 412 -18.87 -15.80 -1.35
N LYS A 413 -18.21 -16.09 -2.48
CA LYS A 413 -18.13 -15.14 -3.59
C LYS A 413 -19.52 -14.85 -4.14
N ILE A 414 -19.79 -13.57 -4.36
CA ILE A 414 -20.99 -13.08 -5.03
C ILE A 414 -20.59 -12.72 -6.46
N SER A 415 -21.37 -13.15 -7.44
CA SER A 415 -21.11 -12.81 -8.85
C SER A 415 -21.40 -11.33 -9.10
N TYR A 416 -20.62 -10.69 -9.97
CA TYR A 416 -20.93 -9.34 -10.40
C TYR A 416 -22.26 -9.36 -11.18
N PRO A 417 -23.21 -8.46 -10.87
CA PRO A 417 -24.51 -8.46 -11.52
C PRO A 417 -24.39 -7.87 -12.94
N SER A 418 -23.87 -8.65 -13.87
CA SER A 418 -23.79 -8.32 -15.30
C SER A 418 -25.18 -7.96 -15.85
N GLN A 419 -25.26 -7.04 -16.81
CA GLN A 419 -26.49 -6.82 -17.59
C GLN A 419 -26.77 -8.09 -18.41
N GLN A 420 -27.47 -9.08 -17.86
CA GLN A 420 -27.87 -10.22 -18.67
C GLN A 420 -29.05 -9.87 -19.57
N SER A 421 -28.76 -10.11 -20.85
CA SER A 421 -29.59 -10.10 -22.03
C SER A 421 -30.57 -11.28 -22.06
N ASP A 422 -31.51 -11.32 -21.11
CA ASP A 422 -32.74 -12.09 -21.26
C ASP A 422 -33.88 -11.21 -20.73
N GLY A 423 -34.95 -11.07 -21.52
CA GLY A 423 -36.02 -10.07 -21.37
C GLY A 423 -36.89 -10.15 -20.10
N VAL A 424 -36.36 -10.65 -18.98
CA VAL A 424 -36.95 -10.59 -17.66
C VAL A 424 -36.17 -9.55 -16.86
N THR A 425 -36.63 -8.30 -16.90
CA THR A 425 -36.26 -7.29 -15.90
C THR A 425 -36.64 -7.82 -14.52
N GLN A 426 -35.72 -8.50 -13.83
CA GLN A 426 -35.84 -8.71 -12.41
C GLN A 426 -35.89 -7.33 -11.75
N VAL A 427 -37.01 -7.03 -11.11
CA VAL A 427 -37.16 -5.85 -10.27
C VAL A 427 -36.15 -5.99 -9.14
N LEU A 428 -34.98 -5.36 -9.27
CA LEU A 428 -33.97 -5.34 -8.22
C LEU A 428 -34.58 -4.71 -6.97
N LEU A 429 -34.58 -5.47 -5.89
CA LEU A 429 -34.96 -4.95 -4.59
C LEU A 429 -33.98 -3.81 -4.22
N PRO A 430 -34.46 -2.61 -3.87
CA PRO A 430 -33.61 -1.44 -3.64
C PRO A 430 -32.54 -1.62 -2.55
N ASN A 431 -32.68 -2.61 -1.67
CA ASN A 431 -31.76 -2.90 -0.56
C ASN A 431 -31.05 -4.27 -0.69
N SER A 432 -30.89 -4.80 -1.91
CA SER A 432 -30.13 -6.03 -2.14
C SER A 432 -28.62 -5.77 -2.26
N THR A 433 -27.81 -6.79 -1.98
CA THR A 433 -26.35 -6.71 -2.16
C THR A 433 -25.96 -6.34 -3.60
N GLU A 434 -26.70 -6.83 -4.60
CA GLU A 434 -26.48 -6.55 -6.02
C GLU A 434 -26.68 -5.07 -6.38
N ALA A 435 -27.66 -4.41 -5.76
CA ALA A 435 -27.92 -2.99 -5.98
C ALA A 435 -26.73 -2.12 -5.49
N TYR A 436 -26.16 -2.46 -4.32
CA TYR A 436 -24.96 -1.77 -3.82
C TYR A 436 -23.73 -2.04 -4.68
N ILE A 437 -23.56 -3.25 -5.23
CA ILE A 437 -22.43 -3.56 -6.12
C ILE A 437 -22.48 -2.66 -7.36
N ARG A 438 -23.65 -2.50 -8.00
CA ARG A 438 -23.80 -1.61 -9.18
C ARG A 438 -23.65 -0.13 -8.86
N MET A 439 -23.93 0.26 -7.62
CA MET A 439 -23.79 1.65 -7.18
C MET A 439 -22.33 2.02 -6.87
N GLU A 440 -21.50 1.05 -6.47
CA GLU A 440 -20.15 1.31 -5.96
C GLU A 440 -19.02 0.98 -6.93
N TYR A 441 -19.23 0.07 -7.88
CA TYR A 441 -18.16 -0.43 -8.77
C TYR A 441 -18.56 -0.26 -10.22
N ASP A 442 -17.61 0.17 -11.04
CA ASP A 442 -17.86 0.41 -12.47
C ASP A 442 -17.71 -0.87 -13.31
N SER A 443 -16.94 -1.85 -12.81
CA SER A 443 -16.57 -3.07 -13.53
C SER A 443 -16.49 -4.32 -12.65
N GLU A 444 -16.56 -5.50 -13.27
CA GLU A 444 -16.36 -6.78 -12.58
C GLU A 444 -14.92 -6.92 -12.07
N GLU A 445 -13.94 -6.42 -12.81
CA GLU A 445 -12.52 -6.41 -12.44
C GLU A 445 -12.30 -5.68 -11.10
N GLU A 446 -12.84 -4.47 -10.99
CA GLU A 446 -12.72 -3.63 -9.79
C GLU A 446 -13.41 -4.28 -8.59
N PHE A 447 -14.64 -4.76 -8.79
CA PHE A 447 -15.38 -5.47 -7.75
C PHE A 447 -14.65 -6.74 -7.30
N ALA A 448 -14.06 -7.50 -8.22
CA ALA A 448 -13.33 -8.72 -7.88
C ALA A 448 -12.11 -8.41 -6.99
N ILE A 449 -11.31 -7.39 -7.33
CA ILE A 449 -10.17 -6.95 -6.51
C ILE A 449 -10.63 -6.60 -5.09
N TYR A 450 -11.69 -5.79 -5.00
CA TYR A 450 -12.22 -5.36 -3.71
C TYR A 450 -12.80 -6.54 -2.91
N PHE A 451 -13.55 -7.44 -3.55
CA PHE A 451 -14.10 -8.63 -2.91
C PHE A 451 -13.00 -9.54 -2.33
N PHE A 452 -11.91 -9.79 -3.07
CA PHE A 452 -10.82 -10.63 -2.57
C PHE A 452 -10.09 -10.00 -1.38
N ARG A 453 -10.00 -8.66 -1.34
CA ARG A 453 -9.55 -7.94 -0.15
C ARG A 453 -10.50 -8.18 1.03
N CYS A 454 -11.79 -7.91 0.86
CA CYS A 454 -12.81 -8.14 1.89
C CYS A 454 -12.78 -9.57 2.44
N ARG A 455 -12.68 -10.57 1.55
CA ARG A 455 -12.60 -11.99 1.93
C ARG A 455 -11.36 -12.29 2.77
N THR A 456 -10.21 -11.71 2.43
CA THR A 456 -8.98 -11.87 3.22
C THR A 456 -9.18 -11.34 4.65
N ASP A 457 -9.83 -10.19 4.77
CA ASP A 457 -10.14 -9.54 6.05
C ASP A 457 -11.22 -10.29 6.86
N PHE A 458 -12.24 -10.84 6.21
CA PHE A 458 -13.21 -11.73 6.86
C PHE A 458 -12.57 -13.02 7.38
N LEU A 459 -11.63 -13.60 6.61
CA LEU A 459 -10.88 -14.77 7.06
C LEU A 459 -9.97 -14.45 8.26
N GLU A 460 -9.44 -13.24 8.35
CA GLU A 460 -8.62 -12.83 9.48
C GLU A 460 -9.42 -12.74 10.79
N ILE A 461 -10.72 -12.39 10.74
CA ILE A 461 -11.61 -12.49 11.91
C ILE A 461 -11.65 -13.92 12.44
N PHE A 462 -11.78 -14.93 11.57
CA PHE A 462 -11.74 -16.32 12.00
C PHE A 462 -10.39 -16.67 12.63
N ARG A 463 -9.27 -16.28 12.02
CA ARG A 463 -7.92 -16.59 12.55
C ARG A 463 -7.71 -15.97 13.94
N GLN A 464 -8.09 -14.71 14.13
CA GLN A 464 -7.96 -14.02 15.41
C GLN A 464 -8.95 -14.56 16.46
N ALA A 465 -10.21 -14.82 16.08
CA ALA A 465 -11.19 -15.43 16.97
C ALA A 465 -10.76 -16.84 17.42
N THR A 466 -10.09 -17.62 16.57
CA THR A 466 -9.55 -18.94 16.95
C THR A 466 -8.49 -18.86 18.04
N LEU A 467 -7.69 -17.78 18.11
CA LEU A 467 -6.71 -17.60 19.18
C LEU A 467 -7.37 -17.38 20.56
N VAL A 468 -8.65 -16.97 20.59
CA VAL A 468 -9.42 -16.71 21.81
C VAL A 468 -10.40 -17.84 22.12
N GLN A 469 -11.25 -18.22 21.16
CA GLN A 469 -12.28 -19.26 21.29
C GLN A 469 -12.11 -20.32 20.17
N PRO A 470 -11.10 -21.20 20.27
CA PRO A 470 -10.82 -22.20 19.25
C PRO A 470 -11.94 -23.22 19.08
N LEU A 471 -12.64 -23.59 20.16
CA LEU A 471 -13.73 -24.58 20.10
C LEU A 471 -14.96 -24.06 19.35
N ILE A 472 -15.30 -22.78 19.50
CA ILE A 472 -16.44 -22.16 18.80
C ILE A 472 -16.16 -22.05 17.30
N THR A 473 -15.00 -21.51 16.95
CA THR A 473 -14.61 -21.34 15.54
C THR A 473 -14.46 -22.69 14.83
N TYR A 474 -13.86 -23.69 15.48
CA TYR A 474 -13.81 -25.05 14.95
C TYR A 474 -15.18 -25.71 14.88
N GLY A 475 -16.01 -25.59 15.92
CA GLY A 475 -17.36 -26.18 15.94
C GLY A 475 -18.25 -25.66 14.82
N TYR A 476 -18.12 -24.38 14.46
CA TYR A 476 -18.80 -23.82 13.28
C TYR A 476 -18.30 -24.47 11.98
N CYS A 477 -16.98 -24.59 11.81
CA CYS A 477 -16.39 -25.24 10.63
C CYS A 477 -16.80 -26.71 10.51
N GLU A 478 -16.83 -27.43 11.65
CA GLU A 478 -17.28 -28.81 11.73
C GLU A 478 -18.72 -28.96 11.27
N GLN A 479 -19.63 -28.11 11.76
CA GLN A 479 -21.04 -28.14 11.36
C GLN A 479 -21.22 -27.82 9.88
N TRP A 480 -20.54 -26.78 9.38
CA TRP A 480 -20.61 -26.39 7.97
C TRP A 480 -20.09 -27.52 7.06
N LEU A 481 -18.94 -28.12 7.39
CA LEU A 481 -18.38 -29.23 6.62
C LEU A 481 -19.27 -30.47 6.66
N GLN A 482 -19.83 -30.83 7.81
CA GLN A 482 -20.76 -31.96 7.92
C GLN A 482 -22.03 -31.75 7.07
N MET A 483 -22.60 -30.55 7.12
CA MET A 483 -23.78 -30.20 6.31
C MET A 483 -23.46 -30.29 4.81
N ARG A 484 -22.34 -29.71 4.38
CA ARG A 484 -21.92 -29.70 2.98
C ARG A 484 -21.56 -31.10 2.46
N LEU A 485 -20.91 -31.92 3.28
CA LEU A 485 -20.65 -33.34 2.97
C LEU A 485 -21.97 -34.11 2.83
N ARG A 486 -22.94 -33.94 3.74
CA ARG A 486 -24.25 -34.59 3.65
C ARG A 486 -24.97 -34.22 2.36
N ASN A 487 -25.03 -32.93 2.04
CA ASN A 487 -25.66 -32.44 0.82
C ASN A 487 -24.97 -33.00 -0.44
N ALA A 488 -23.63 -33.10 -0.43
CA ALA A 488 -22.88 -33.67 -1.55
C ALA A 488 -23.22 -35.16 -1.79
N HIS A 489 -23.44 -35.97 -0.75
CA HIS A 489 -23.88 -37.36 -0.91
C HIS A 489 -25.26 -37.44 -1.58
N THR A 490 -26.20 -36.58 -1.19
CA THR A 490 -27.54 -36.52 -1.80
C THR A 490 -27.50 -36.03 -3.26
N GLU A 491 -26.67 -35.05 -3.56
CA GLU A 491 -26.51 -34.51 -4.92
C GLU A 491 -25.87 -35.52 -5.88
N GLN A 492 -24.97 -36.38 -5.39
CA GLN A 492 -24.35 -37.46 -6.17
C GLN A 492 -25.34 -38.53 -6.61
N GLU A 493 -26.36 -38.82 -5.80
CA GLU A 493 -27.42 -39.77 -6.14
C GLU A 493 -28.38 -39.23 -7.20
N MET A 494 -28.45 -37.91 -7.37
CA MET A 494 -29.45 -37.23 -8.23
C MET A 494 -28.94 -36.83 -9.63
N SER A 495 -27.63 -36.64 -9.87
CA SER A 495 -27.10 -36.38 -11.24
C SER A 495 -25.57 -36.51 -11.37
N ASN A 496 -25.09 -36.78 -12.59
CA ASN A 496 -23.71 -36.51 -13.02
C ASN A 496 -23.51 -34.98 -13.19
N MET A 497 -23.31 -34.25 -12.08
CA MET A 497 -23.26 -32.78 -12.10
C MET A 497 -21.98 -32.23 -12.76
N SER A 498 -22.14 -31.50 -13.86
CA SER A 498 -21.08 -30.64 -14.42
C SER A 498 -21.05 -29.32 -13.65
N CYS A 499 -20.29 -29.28 -12.54
CA CYS A 499 -20.17 -28.10 -11.69
C CYS A 499 -19.08 -27.14 -12.21
N SER A 500 -19.43 -25.87 -12.46
CA SER A 500 -18.61 -24.71 -12.88
C SER A 500 -18.04 -23.93 -11.69
N VAL A 501 -17.01 -23.11 -11.93
CA VAL A 501 -16.43 -22.17 -10.92
C VAL A 501 -17.42 -21.07 -10.50
N LEU A 502 -18.44 -20.79 -11.30
CA LEU A 502 -19.48 -19.81 -10.97
C LEU A 502 -20.69 -20.42 -10.25
N ASP A 503 -20.76 -21.76 -10.15
CA ASP A 503 -21.89 -22.40 -9.49
C ASP A 503 -21.90 -22.13 -7.99
N PRO A 504 -23.08 -21.86 -7.39
CA PRO A 504 -23.21 -21.63 -5.96
C PRO A 504 -22.61 -22.75 -5.09
N ILE A 505 -22.71 -24.01 -5.56
CA ILE A 505 -22.15 -25.18 -4.86
C ILE A 505 -20.62 -25.08 -4.79
N TYR A 506 -19.95 -24.72 -5.89
CA TYR A 506 -18.49 -24.56 -5.91
C TYR A 506 -18.05 -23.39 -5.03
N LEU A 507 -18.76 -22.26 -5.12
CA LEU A 507 -18.46 -21.06 -4.33
C LEU A 507 -18.62 -21.29 -2.81
N GLU A 508 -19.60 -22.10 -2.41
CA GLU A 508 -19.76 -22.53 -1.02
C GLU A 508 -18.57 -23.39 -0.57
N TRP A 509 -18.19 -24.41 -1.36
CA TRP A 509 -17.04 -25.26 -1.09
C TRP A 509 -15.72 -24.47 -0.98
N ASP A 510 -15.50 -23.50 -1.88
CA ASP A 510 -14.30 -22.66 -1.89
C ASP A 510 -14.21 -21.74 -0.66
N ALA A 511 -15.34 -21.16 -0.24
CA ALA A 511 -15.40 -20.38 0.99
C ALA A 511 -15.12 -21.24 2.23
N LEU A 512 -15.78 -22.41 2.31
CA LEU A 512 -15.65 -23.34 3.43
C LEU A 512 -14.20 -23.75 3.66
N VAL A 513 -13.50 -24.14 2.58
CA VAL A 513 -12.13 -24.63 2.72
C VAL A 513 -11.15 -23.53 3.15
N CYS A 514 -11.40 -22.28 2.74
CA CYS A 514 -10.60 -21.14 3.18
C CYS A 514 -10.78 -20.85 4.67
N VAL A 515 -12.01 -20.94 5.17
CA VAL A 515 -12.31 -20.80 6.60
C VAL A 515 -11.67 -21.94 7.40
N LEU A 516 -11.82 -23.18 6.91
CA LEU A 516 -11.27 -24.38 7.54
C LEU A 516 -9.73 -24.32 7.66
N ASP A 517 -9.02 -23.97 6.59
CA ASP A 517 -7.56 -23.81 6.61
C ASP A 517 -7.15 -22.64 7.53
N GLY A 518 -7.89 -21.52 7.50
CA GLY A 518 -7.69 -20.39 8.41
C GLY A 518 -7.74 -20.78 9.88
N VAL A 519 -8.80 -21.46 10.31
CA VAL A 519 -8.98 -21.92 11.70
C VAL A 519 -7.93 -22.98 12.07
N LEU A 520 -7.73 -24.01 11.24
CA LEU A 520 -6.80 -25.10 11.55
C LEU A 520 -5.33 -24.67 11.50
N SER A 521 -4.99 -23.59 10.79
CA SER A 521 -3.64 -23.02 10.82
C SER A 521 -3.24 -22.48 12.19
N ARG A 522 -4.22 -22.05 13.02
CA ARG A 522 -3.98 -21.42 14.34
C ARG A 522 -4.22 -22.37 15.52
N ILE A 523 -4.90 -23.50 15.32
CA ILE A 523 -5.24 -24.45 16.41
C ILE A 523 -4.01 -24.99 17.15
N LEU A 524 -2.85 -25.12 16.49
CA LEU A 524 -1.62 -25.56 17.18
C LEU A 524 -1.02 -24.49 18.10
N MET A 525 -1.37 -23.21 17.90
CA MET A 525 -0.87 -22.08 18.68
C MET A 525 -1.62 -21.88 20.00
N VAL A 526 -2.76 -22.55 20.20
CA VAL A 526 -3.61 -22.44 21.39
C VAL A 526 -3.49 -23.65 22.31
N SER A 527 -3.76 -23.43 23.60
CA SER A 527 -3.74 -24.46 24.64
C SER A 527 -4.98 -25.34 24.63
N GLU A 528 -6.17 -24.75 24.54
CA GLU A 528 -7.44 -25.47 24.43
C GLU A 528 -7.65 -25.90 22.97
N ARG A 529 -7.76 -27.21 22.73
CA ARG A 529 -7.81 -27.78 21.38
C ARG A 529 -9.04 -28.64 21.18
N PRO A 530 -9.61 -28.67 19.96
CA PRO A 530 -10.69 -29.59 19.63
C PRO A 530 -10.30 -31.06 19.86
N ALA A 531 -11.31 -31.91 20.11
CA ALA A 531 -11.09 -33.34 20.28
C ALA A 531 -10.52 -33.97 19.00
N VAL A 532 -9.36 -34.63 19.11
CA VAL A 532 -8.67 -35.25 17.98
C VAL A 532 -9.55 -36.27 17.27
N ALA A 533 -10.33 -37.05 18.02
CA ALA A 533 -11.25 -38.05 17.47
C ALA A 533 -12.32 -37.42 16.55
N GLY A 534 -12.85 -36.23 16.88
CA GLY A 534 -13.82 -35.53 16.04
C GLY A 534 -13.21 -35.07 14.72
N GLY A 535 -12.00 -34.51 14.77
CA GLY A 535 -11.26 -34.12 13.56
C GLY A 535 -10.89 -35.31 12.67
N LEU A 536 -10.49 -36.45 13.25
CA LEU A 536 -10.23 -37.68 12.49
C LEU A 536 -11.52 -38.25 11.87
N ARG A 537 -12.67 -38.15 12.54
CA ARG A 537 -13.97 -38.54 11.98
C ARG A 537 -14.31 -37.69 10.75
N LEU A 538 -14.15 -36.37 10.83
CA LEU A 538 -14.37 -35.47 9.67
C LEU A 538 -13.45 -35.82 8.49
N LEU A 539 -12.18 -36.10 8.78
CA LEU A 539 -11.22 -36.53 7.77
C LEU A 539 -11.67 -37.84 7.11
N GLU A 540 -12.16 -38.80 7.88
CA GLU A 540 -12.69 -40.05 7.35
C GLU A 540 -13.92 -39.83 6.45
N GLU A 541 -14.85 -38.95 6.83
CA GLU A 541 -16.00 -38.59 6.00
C GLU A 541 -15.58 -37.91 4.69
N CYS A 542 -14.58 -37.03 4.71
CA CYS A 542 -13.99 -36.47 3.48
C CYS A 542 -13.38 -37.55 2.58
N LEU A 543 -12.75 -38.58 3.14
CA LEU A 543 -12.15 -39.66 2.35
C LEU A 543 -13.20 -40.55 1.67
N LYS A 544 -14.37 -40.74 2.31
CA LYS A 544 -15.49 -41.53 1.79
C LYS A 544 -16.16 -40.91 0.56
N LEU A 545 -16.18 -39.57 0.45
CA LEU A 545 -16.78 -38.89 -0.69
C LEU A 545 -16.00 -39.17 -1.99
N GLU A 546 -16.61 -39.85 -2.96
CA GLU A 546 -16.02 -40.11 -4.27
C GLU A 546 -16.57 -39.14 -5.30
N THR A 547 -15.73 -38.40 -6.03
CA THR A 547 -16.17 -37.47 -7.07
C THR A 547 -15.30 -37.58 -8.32
N SER A 548 -15.94 -37.53 -9.48
CA SER A 548 -15.28 -37.46 -10.79
C SER A 548 -15.04 -36.02 -11.25
N ASN A 549 -15.65 -35.02 -10.59
CA ASN A 549 -15.50 -33.61 -10.95
C ASN A 549 -14.16 -33.06 -10.44
N PRO A 550 -13.23 -32.61 -11.32
CA PRO A 550 -11.91 -32.15 -10.90
C PRO A 550 -11.89 -30.93 -9.98
N LEU A 551 -12.89 -30.04 -10.09
CA LEU A 551 -12.98 -28.82 -9.27
C LEU A 551 -13.32 -29.15 -7.82
N ILE A 552 -14.37 -29.96 -7.63
CA ILE A 552 -14.80 -30.41 -6.30
C ILE A 552 -13.75 -31.32 -5.67
N TYR A 553 -13.12 -32.21 -6.46
CA TYR A 553 -12.03 -33.03 -5.95
C TYR A 553 -10.86 -32.16 -5.49
N SER A 554 -10.53 -31.10 -6.23
CA SER A 554 -9.47 -30.17 -5.82
C SER A 554 -9.79 -29.53 -4.47
N ILE A 555 -11.03 -29.08 -4.23
CA ILE A 555 -11.41 -28.52 -2.93
C ILE A 555 -11.39 -29.59 -1.82
N LEU A 556 -11.84 -30.81 -2.12
CA LEU A 556 -11.80 -31.92 -1.16
C LEU A 556 -10.37 -32.24 -0.71
N LEU A 557 -9.40 -32.21 -1.62
CA LEU A 557 -7.98 -32.35 -1.29
C LEU A 557 -7.48 -31.21 -0.37
N SER A 558 -7.96 -29.98 -0.57
CA SER A 558 -7.66 -28.86 0.34
C SER A 558 -8.28 -29.07 1.72
N CYS A 559 -9.52 -29.58 1.83
CA CYS A 559 -10.13 -29.93 3.11
C CYS A 559 -9.32 -31.02 3.85
N ILE A 560 -8.90 -32.07 3.13
CA ILE A 560 -8.02 -33.12 3.64
C ILE A 560 -6.69 -32.53 4.12
N SER A 561 -6.10 -31.60 3.35
CA SER A 561 -4.88 -30.89 3.73
C SER A 561 -5.01 -30.14 5.06
N ALA A 562 -6.13 -29.44 5.26
CA ALA A 562 -6.37 -28.67 6.47
C ALA A 562 -6.55 -29.60 7.67
N LEU A 563 -7.38 -30.65 7.53
CA LEU A 563 -7.65 -31.65 8.57
C LEU A 563 -6.45 -32.54 8.91
N PHE A 564 -5.41 -32.57 8.08
CA PHE A 564 -4.19 -33.34 8.30
C PHE A 564 -3.51 -33.02 9.64
N VAL A 565 -3.73 -31.82 10.20
CA VAL A 565 -3.25 -31.45 11.54
C VAL A 565 -3.69 -32.44 12.63
N PHE A 566 -4.87 -33.05 12.51
CA PHE A 566 -5.37 -34.04 13.47
C PHE A 566 -4.63 -35.37 13.39
N LEU A 567 -4.11 -35.77 12.22
CA LEU A 567 -3.22 -36.93 12.09
C LEU A 567 -1.87 -36.67 12.78
N SER A 568 -1.35 -35.45 12.66
CA SER A 568 -0.16 -35.05 13.41
C SER A 568 -0.38 -35.12 14.93
N MET A 569 -1.51 -34.61 15.42
CA MET A 569 -1.80 -34.61 16.86
C MET A 569 -2.03 -36.01 17.43
N SER A 570 -2.67 -36.92 16.68
CA SER A 570 -2.89 -38.30 17.13
C SER A 570 -1.58 -39.07 17.31
N SER A 571 -0.59 -38.82 16.44
CA SER A 571 0.74 -39.46 16.54
C SER A 571 1.53 -39.07 17.80
N CYS A 572 1.22 -37.92 18.41
CA CYS A 572 1.89 -37.45 19.64
C CYS A 572 1.24 -37.98 20.93
N GLN A 573 0.08 -38.64 20.87
CA GLN A 573 -0.70 -39.11 22.03
C GLN A 573 -0.61 -40.64 22.24
N LEU A 574 0.60 -41.21 22.08
CA LEU A 574 0.86 -42.63 22.33
C LEU A 574 0.90 -42.92 23.83
N THR A 575 -0.24 -43.36 24.40
CA THR A 575 -0.30 -44.03 25.71
C THR A 575 -0.88 -45.45 25.54
N PRO A 576 -0.52 -46.42 26.41
CA PRO A 576 -0.88 -47.83 26.24
C PRO A 576 -2.38 -48.14 26.20
N ASN A 577 -3.25 -47.19 26.56
CA ASN A 577 -4.70 -47.37 26.68
C ASN A 577 -5.55 -46.58 25.65
N ASN A 578 -4.95 -45.94 24.63
CA ASN A 578 -5.69 -45.01 23.74
C ASN A 578 -5.82 -45.49 22.28
N CYS A 579 -7.06 -45.77 21.84
CA CYS A 579 -7.40 -46.21 20.47
C CYS A 579 -7.19 -45.14 19.37
N VAL A 580 -6.98 -43.87 19.74
CA VAL A 580 -6.92 -42.73 18.80
C VAL A 580 -5.65 -42.76 17.94
N ALA A 581 -4.51 -43.19 18.50
CA ALA A 581 -3.26 -43.33 17.74
C ALA A 581 -3.39 -44.41 16.64
N MET A 582 -4.09 -45.52 16.94
CA MET A 582 -4.35 -46.59 15.97
C MET A 582 -5.25 -46.11 14.82
N SER A 583 -6.25 -45.27 15.11
CA SER A 583 -7.09 -44.66 14.06
C SER A 583 -6.31 -43.69 13.17
N GLY A 584 -5.36 -42.93 13.72
CA GLY A 584 -4.49 -42.07 12.91
C GLY A 584 -3.59 -42.86 11.94
N VAL A 585 -3.01 -43.96 12.41
CA VAL A 585 -2.14 -44.85 11.61
C VAL A 585 -2.92 -45.52 10.47
N THR A 586 -4.18 -45.89 10.68
CA THR A 586 -5.01 -46.52 9.63
C THR A 586 -5.49 -45.54 8.56
N LEU A 587 -5.65 -44.25 8.90
CA LEU A 587 -6.12 -43.23 7.96
C LEU A 587 -5.02 -42.71 7.02
N LEU A 588 -3.76 -42.66 7.45
CA LEU A 588 -2.66 -42.11 6.65
C LEU A 588 -2.51 -42.79 5.27
N PRO A 589 -2.51 -44.14 5.14
CA PRO A 589 -2.49 -44.79 3.83
C PRO A 589 -3.69 -44.44 2.94
N ARG A 590 -4.89 -44.27 3.53
CA ARG A 590 -6.10 -43.87 2.79
C ARG A 590 -6.02 -42.44 2.26
N VAL A 591 -5.41 -41.54 3.02
CA VAL A 591 -5.13 -40.16 2.56
C VAL A 591 -4.17 -40.18 1.38
N LEU A 592 -3.07 -40.93 1.48
CA LEU A 592 -2.10 -41.05 0.39
C LEU A 592 -2.73 -41.66 -0.86
N ASP A 593 -3.51 -42.74 -0.72
CA ASP A 593 -4.24 -43.36 -1.83
C ASP A 593 -5.18 -42.36 -2.52
N LYS A 594 -5.93 -41.54 -1.77
CA LYS A 594 -6.77 -40.48 -2.35
C LYS A 594 -5.96 -39.46 -3.16
N ILE A 595 -4.81 -39.02 -2.64
CA ILE A 595 -3.91 -38.08 -3.35
C ILE A 595 -3.36 -38.73 -4.63
N PHE A 596 -2.90 -39.99 -4.56
CA PHE A 596 -2.38 -40.70 -5.74
C PHE A 596 -3.45 -40.98 -6.79
N ARG A 597 -4.69 -41.29 -6.40
CA ARG A 597 -5.82 -41.42 -7.33
C ARG A 597 -6.11 -40.11 -8.09
N ALA A 598 -6.00 -38.96 -7.42
CA ALA A 598 -6.16 -37.66 -8.07
C ALA A 598 -5.09 -37.38 -9.13
N LEU A 599 -3.88 -37.94 -8.99
CA LEU A 599 -2.80 -37.83 -9.98
C LEU A 599 -3.09 -38.62 -11.28
N VAL A 600 -3.87 -39.71 -11.19
CA VAL A 600 -4.13 -40.63 -12.30
C VAL A 600 -5.55 -40.50 -12.88
N LEU A 601 -6.41 -39.65 -12.28
CA LEU A 601 -7.80 -39.47 -12.69
C LEU A 601 -7.94 -39.15 -14.20
N LYS A 602 -8.77 -39.93 -14.91
CA LYS A 602 -9.08 -39.75 -16.34
C LYS A 602 -10.43 -39.02 -16.51
N PRO A 603 -10.54 -38.04 -17.43
CA PRO A 603 -11.81 -37.36 -17.70
C PRO A 603 -12.80 -38.27 -18.47
N PRO A 604 -14.12 -38.18 -18.23
CA PRO A 604 -15.15 -38.94 -18.95
C PRO A 604 -15.69 -38.23 -20.20
N ASN A 605 -15.23 -38.60 -21.41
CA ASN A 605 -15.77 -38.28 -22.77
C ASN A 605 -15.73 -36.82 -23.33
N GLU A 606 -16.06 -36.71 -24.64
CA GLU A 606 -15.74 -35.74 -25.73
C GLU A 606 -15.72 -34.21 -25.48
N LEU A 607 -16.12 -33.68 -24.31
CA LEU A 607 -15.75 -32.31 -23.86
C LEU A 607 -14.29 -32.26 -23.35
N GLU A 608 -13.46 -33.14 -23.92
CA GLU A 608 -12.19 -33.64 -23.42
C GLU A 608 -11.19 -32.52 -23.12
N LYS A 609 -11.08 -31.50 -23.98
CA LYS A 609 -10.03 -30.47 -23.84
C LYS A 609 -10.20 -29.61 -22.58
N VAL A 610 -11.43 -29.24 -22.28
CA VAL A 610 -11.80 -28.40 -21.12
C VAL A 610 -11.65 -29.20 -19.83
N GLN A 611 -12.14 -30.44 -19.82
CA GLN A 611 -11.99 -31.37 -18.70
C GLN A 611 -10.54 -31.82 -18.50
N GLN A 612 -9.73 -31.92 -19.56
CA GLN A 612 -8.30 -32.21 -19.47
C GLN A 612 -7.53 -31.06 -18.78
N LYS A 613 -7.94 -29.81 -18.98
CA LYS A 613 -7.33 -28.65 -18.31
C LYS A 613 -7.66 -28.62 -16.82
N SER A 614 -8.93 -28.83 -16.45
CA SER A 614 -9.34 -28.90 -15.04
C SER A 614 -8.72 -30.12 -14.34
N ALA A 615 -8.65 -31.28 -15.01
CA ALA A 615 -7.92 -32.45 -14.52
C ALA A 615 -6.41 -32.18 -14.38
N LYS A 616 -5.78 -31.46 -15.32
CA LYS A 616 -4.38 -31.02 -15.19
C LYS A 616 -4.18 -30.13 -13.96
N ASN A 617 -5.12 -29.21 -13.68
CA ASN A 617 -5.08 -28.37 -12.49
C ASN A 617 -5.24 -29.21 -11.21
N LEU A 618 -6.13 -30.20 -11.19
CA LEU A 618 -6.28 -31.14 -10.07
C LEU A 618 -4.99 -31.93 -9.82
N ARG A 619 -4.39 -32.52 -10.86
CA ARG A 619 -3.13 -33.28 -10.72
C ARG A 619 -2.00 -32.40 -10.19
N ARG A 620 -1.93 -31.15 -10.68
CA ARG A 620 -0.98 -30.15 -10.19
C ARG A 620 -1.21 -29.81 -8.71
N HIS A 621 -2.47 -29.67 -8.31
CA HIS A 621 -2.82 -29.48 -6.90
C HIS A 621 -2.43 -30.70 -6.05
N ALA A 622 -2.74 -31.92 -6.48
CA ALA A 622 -2.37 -33.14 -5.77
C ALA A 622 -0.84 -33.28 -5.57
N ALA A 623 -0.04 -32.99 -6.59
CA ALA A 623 1.42 -32.99 -6.48
C ALA A 623 1.92 -31.89 -5.51
N SER A 624 1.37 -30.68 -5.61
CA SER A 624 1.67 -29.56 -4.70
C SER A 624 1.26 -29.86 -3.26
N LEU A 625 0.14 -30.57 -3.05
CA LEU A 625 -0.32 -31.02 -1.75
C LEU A 625 0.68 -31.99 -1.12
N LEU A 626 1.21 -32.95 -1.90
CA LEU A 626 2.24 -33.86 -1.40
C LEU A 626 3.49 -33.10 -0.96
N VAL A 627 3.91 -32.06 -1.70
CA VAL A 627 5.01 -31.15 -1.28
C VAL A 627 4.66 -30.41 0.02
N LYS A 628 3.44 -29.86 0.14
CA LYS A 628 2.97 -29.19 1.37
C LYS A 628 3.00 -30.11 2.58
N LEU A 629 2.57 -31.37 2.42
CA LEU A 629 2.59 -32.38 3.48
C LEU A 629 4.01 -32.82 3.81
N ALA A 630 4.87 -33.03 2.81
CA ALA A 630 6.29 -33.36 2.98
C ALA A 630 7.05 -32.26 3.74
N HIS A 631 6.75 -30.99 3.47
CA HIS A 631 7.37 -29.86 4.18
C HIS A 631 6.85 -29.71 5.61
N LYS A 632 5.53 -29.80 5.82
CA LYS A 632 4.91 -29.51 7.14
C LYS A 632 4.94 -30.69 8.11
N TYR A 633 4.85 -31.92 7.61
CA TYR A 633 4.76 -33.15 8.42
C TYR A 633 5.72 -34.27 7.97
N PRO A 634 7.01 -33.98 7.75
CA PRO A 634 7.96 -34.96 7.21
C PRO A 634 8.12 -36.19 8.10
N LEU A 635 8.13 -36.01 9.43
CA LEU A 635 8.29 -37.10 10.40
C LEU A 635 7.12 -38.11 10.37
N LEU A 636 5.93 -37.68 9.97
CA LEU A 636 4.77 -38.57 9.83
C LEU A 636 4.84 -39.39 8.53
N LEU A 637 5.44 -38.83 7.47
CA LEU A 637 5.58 -39.49 6.17
C LEU A 637 6.83 -40.38 6.08
N LEU A 638 7.86 -40.10 6.88
CA LEU A 638 9.13 -40.84 6.86
C LEU A 638 8.98 -42.37 7.03
N PRO A 639 8.13 -42.90 7.94
CA PRO A 639 7.96 -44.35 8.09
C PRO A 639 7.37 -45.05 6.86
N VAL A 640 6.62 -44.32 6.03
CA VAL A 640 6.01 -44.82 4.78
C VAL A 640 6.75 -44.32 3.53
N PHE A 641 7.96 -43.77 3.70
CA PHE A 641 8.75 -43.20 2.60
C PHE A 641 8.97 -44.20 1.45
N GLU A 642 9.36 -45.45 1.74
CA GLU A 642 9.60 -46.46 0.71
C GLU A 642 8.33 -46.76 -0.11
N GLN A 643 7.15 -46.77 0.53
CA GLN A 643 5.88 -46.95 -0.17
C GLN A 643 5.61 -45.75 -1.09
N ILE A 644 5.81 -44.53 -0.60
CA ILE A 644 5.64 -43.30 -1.39
C ILE A 644 6.62 -43.28 -2.57
N ASN A 645 7.90 -43.59 -2.34
CA ASN A 645 8.93 -43.62 -3.36
C ASN A 645 8.61 -44.65 -4.45
N ASN A 646 8.23 -45.87 -4.07
CA ASN A 646 7.85 -46.91 -5.04
C ASN A 646 6.64 -46.50 -5.90
N HIS A 647 5.61 -45.89 -5.31
CA HIS A 647 4.46 -45.39 -6.09
C HIS A 647 4.86 -44.28 -7.07
N VAL A 648 5.68 -43.32 -6.62
CA VAL A 648 6.19 -42.25 -7.49
C VAL A 648 7.06 -42.84 -8.60
N GLU A 649 7.96 -43.77 -8.31
CA GLU A 649 8.77 -44.45 -9.32
C GLU A 649 7.94 -45.21 -10.35
N CYS A 650 6.89 -45.91 -9.94
CA CYS A 650 5.95 -46.57 -10.85
C CYS A 650 5.29 -45.55 -11.79
N LEU A 651 4.83 -44.41 -11.25
CA LEU A 651 4.24 -43.32 -12.03
C LEU A 651 5.25 -42.66 -12.98
N LEU A 652 6.53 -42.65 -12.63
CA LEU A 652 7.61 -42.10 -13.46
C LEU A 652 8.06 -43.07 -14.57
N LYS A 653 8.00 -44.39 -14.33
CA LYS A 653 8.46 -45.45 -15.26
C LYS A 653 7.44 -45.78 -16.35
N GLU A 654 6.15 -45.50 -16.17
CA GLU A 654 5.12 -45.76 -17.20
C GLU A 654 5.38 -44.94 -18.49
N PRO A 655 5.79 -45.58 -19.61
CA PRO A 655 6.12 -44.88 -20.86
C PRO A 655 4.88 -44.32 -21.58
N SER A 656 3.70 -44.76 -21.17
CA SER A 656 2.41 -44.58 -21.86
C SER A 656 1.41 -43.71 -21.09
N SER A 657 1.84 -42.86 -20.16
CA SER A 657 0.97 -41.84 -19.55
C SER A 657 1.23 -40.45 -20.18
N PRO A 658 0.62 -40.12 -21.34
CA PRO A 658 0.61 -38.74 -21.85
C PRO A 658 -0.09 -37.75 -20.90
N HIS A 659 -0.62 -38.23 -19.76
CA HIS A 659 -1.47 -37.50 -18.82
C HIS A 659 -0.73 -36.86 -17.63
N LEU A 660 0.47 -37.33 -17.25
CA LEU A 660 1.26 -36.70 -16.19
C LEU A 660 2.27 -35.71 -16.80
N CYS A 661 1.96 -34.41 -16.69
CA CYS A 661 2.83 -33.34 -17.18
C CYS A 661 4.22 -33.44 -16.53
N ARG A 662 5.30 -33.20 -17.29
CA ARG A 662 6.70 -33.26 -16.79
C ARG A 662 6.92 -32.40 -15.54
N MET A 663 6.30 -31.22 -15.48
CA MET A 663 6.32 -30.36 -14.29
C MET A 663 5.84 -31.07 -13.02
N MET A 664 4.81 -31.93 -13.13
CA MET A 664 4.30 -32.69 -11.99
C MET A 664 5.28 -33.78 -11.55
N ARG A 665 6.03 -34.38 -12.48
CA ARG A 665 7.10 -35.34 -12.16
C ARG A 665 8.16 -34.69 -11.27
N THR A 666 8.60 -33.49 -11.65
CA THR A 666 9.53 -32.69 -10.85
C THR A 666 8.94 -32.34 -9.48
N THR A 667 7.68 -31.91 -9.41
CA THR A 667 7.02 -31.59 -8.13
C THR A 667 6.92 -32.79 -7.19
N LEU A 668 6.67 -33.99 -7.72
CA LEU A 668 6.67 -35.21 -6.90
C LEU A 668 8.08 -35.56 -6.40
N GLN A 669 9.11 -35.38 -7.23
CA GLN A 669 10.50 -35.53 -6.81
C GLN A 669 10.88 -34.50 -5.73
N GLU A 670 10.42 -33.25 -5.81
CA GLU A 670 10.59 -32.26 -4.74
C GLU A 670 10.01 -32.74 -3.40
N ALA A 671 8.83 -33.37 -3.42
CA ALA A 671 8.23 -33.93 -2.22
C ALA A 671 9.07 -35.06 -1.61
N LEU A 672 9.62 -35.95 -2.45
CA LEU A 672 10.51 -37.01 -1.99
C LEU A 672 11.80 -36.46 -1.38
N ILE A 673 12.38 -35.42 -1.98
CA ILE A 673 13.59 -34.76 -1.48
C ILE A 673 13.32 -34.16 -0.09
N LEU A 674 12.18 -33.48 0.08
CA LEU A 674 11.79 -32.92 1.38
C LEU A 674 11.67 -33.98 2.47
N ILE A 675 11.09 -35.15 2.17
CA ILE A 675 11.03 -36.26 3.16
C ILE A 675 12.44 -36.81 3.42
N SER A 676 13.28 -36.92 2.38
CA SER A 676 14.65 -37.44 2.48
C SER A 676 15.57 -36.57 3.35
N ASN A 677 15.31 -35.26 3.47
CA ASN A 677 16.06 -34.38 4.38
C ASN A 677 15.99 -34.87 5.84
N HIS A 678 14.93 -35.60 6.20
CA HIS A 678 14.72 -36.15 7.54
C HIS A 678 15.34 -37.54 7.75
N PHE A 679 16.04 -38.12 6.75
CA PHE A 679 16.94 -39.24 7.00
C PHE A 679 18.01 -38.88 8.03
N CYS A 680 18.41 -37.60 8.07
CA CYS A 680 19.49 -37.09 8.93
C CYS A 680 20.80 -37.88 8.77
N ASP A 681 21.07 -38.39 7.56
CA ASP A 681 22.26 -39.16 7.19
C ASP A 681 22.74 -38.68 5.81
N PHE A 682 23.94 -38.11 5.78
CA PHE A 682 24.53 -37.51 4.59
C PHE A 682 24.72 -38.53 3.46
N GLU A 683 25.22 -39.73 3.74
CA GLU A 683 25.53 -40.73 2.71
C GLU A 683 24.25 -41.30 2.10
N ARG A 684 23.27 -41.64 2.95
CA ARG A 684 21.96 -42.13 2.51
C ARG A 684 21.25 -41.09 1.63
N GLN A 685 21.27 -39.83 2.04
CA GLN A 685 20.64 -38.76 1.28
C GLN A 685 21.38 -38.50 -0.04
N THR A 686 22.72 -38.53 -0.02
CA THR A 686 23.55 -38.33 -1.23
C THR A 686 23.25 -39.40 -2.28
N LEU A 687 23.16 -40.68 -1.89
CA LEU A 687 22.80 -41.77 -2.82
C LEU A 687 21.38 -41.60 -3.40
N PHE A 688 20.43 -41.12 -2.59
CA PHE A 688 19.08 -40.85 -3.07
C PHE A 688 19.05 -39.70 -4.09
N ILE A 689 19.78 -38.61 -3.82
CA ILE A 689 19.91 -37.48 -4.76
C ILE A 689 20.64 -37.91 -6.04
N GLU A 690 21.64 -38.78 -5.94
CA GLU A 690 22.30 -39.37 -7.09
C GLU A 690 21.31 -40.09 -8.01
N HIS A 691 20.45 -40.94 -7.44
CA HIS A 691 19.43 -41.67 -8.18
C HIS A 691 18.49 -40.74 -8.95
N ILE A 692 18.05 -39.63 -8.34
CA ILE A 692 17.18 -38.63 -8.99
C ILE A 692 17.88 -37.92 -10.15
N ILE A 693 19.14 -37.51 -9.97
CA ILE A 693 19.86 -36.70 -10.96
C ILE A 693 20.48 -37.53 -12.08
N GLN A 694 20.77 -38.82 -11.87
CA GLN A 694 21.61 -39.64 -12.75
C GLN A 694 21.21 -39.57 -14.23
N GLN A 695 19.93 -39.76 -14.56
CA GLN A 695 19.43 -39.68 -15.93
C GLN A 695 19.55 -38.26 -16.51
N LYS A 696 19.33 -37.23 -15.70
CA LYS A 696 19.39 -35.84 -16.16
C LYS A 696 20.81 -35.36 -16.37
N ARG A 697 21.78 -35.89 -15.63
CA ARG A 697 23.20 -35.62 -15.86
C ARG A 697 23.64 -35.99 -17.28
N SER A 698 23.24 -37.15 -17.79
CA SER A 698 23.58 -37.54 -19.17
C SER A 698 22.88 -36.67 -20.22
N GLU A 699 21.63 -36.27 -19.96
CA GLU A 699 20.91 -35.31 -20.81
C GLU A 699 21.63 -33.95 -20.88
N TRP A 700 22.08 -33.41 -19.74
CA TRP A 700 22.82 -32.13 -19.70
C TRP A 700 24.10 -32.15 -20.52
N LEU A 701 24.86 -33.25 -20.46
CA LEU A 701 26.07 -33.43 -21.28
C LEU A 701 25.75 -33.42 -22.78
N SER A 702 24.59 -33.96 -23.18
CA SER A 702 24.14 -33.96 -24.59
C SER A 702 23.79 -32.57 -25.12
N PHE A 703 23.58 -31.58 -24.24
CA PHE A 703 23.32 -30.20 -24.66
C PHE A 703 24.57 -29.35 -24.86
N GLY A 704 25.77 -29.90 -24.59
CA GLY A 704 27.03 -29.15 -24.69
C GLY A 704 27.22 -28.45 -26.03
N ASP A 705 26.92 -29.13 -27.15
CA ASP A 705 26.99 -28.53 -28.49
C ASP A 705 25.88 -27.51 -28.77
N VAL A 706 24.70 -27.69 -28.16
CA VAL A 706 23.53 -26.81 -28.35
C VAL A 706 23.76 -25.44 -27.71
N PHE A 707 24.49 -25.38 -26.59
CA PHE A 707 24.73 -24.14 -25.83
C PHE A 707 26.03 -23.42 -26.19
N LYS A 708 26.68 -23.79 -27.31
CA LYS A 708 27.87 -23.10 -27.82
C LYS A 708 27.52 -21.74 -28.42
N SER A 709 26.47 -21.66 -29.21
CA SER A 709 26.03 -20.42 -29.87
C SER A 709 24.51 -20.20 -29.83
N PRO A 710 24.04 -18.94 -29.90
CA PRO A 710 22.61 -18.64 -29.98
C PRO A 710 21.94 -19.26 -31.20
N LEU A 711 22.63 -19.36 -32.34
CA LEU A 711 22.08 -19.94 -33.58
C LEU A 711 21.85 -21.46 -33.48
N GLU A 712 22.75 -22.19 -32.82
CA GLU A 712 22.57 -23.63 -32.57
C GLU A 712 21.42 -23.89 -31.62
N PHE A 713 21.29 -23.08 -30.56
CA PHE A 713 20.13 -23.12 -29.68
C PHE A 713 18.83 -22.84 -30.45
N MET A 714 18.78 -21.79 -31.27
CA MET A 714 17.61 -21.44 -32.09
C MET A 714 17.18 -22.59 -32.99
N ARG A 715 18.12 -23.25 -33.68
CA ARG A 715 17.88 -24.44 -34.52
C ARG A 715 17.33 -25.62 -33.72
N PHE A 716 17.85 -25.80 -32.51
CA PHE A 716 17.45 -26.89 -31.61
C PHE A 716 16.07 -26.67 -30.98
N VAL A 717 15.67 -25.42 -30.70
CA VAL A 717 14.34 -25.15 -30.15
C VAL A 717 13.32 -24.78 -31.24
N GLY A 718 13.75 -24.51 -32.47
CA GLY A 718 12.89 -24.15 -33.61
C GLY A 718 12.45 -22.68 -33.63
N LEU A 719 13.30 -21.75 -33.19
CA LEU A 719 13.05 -20.30 -33.30
C LEU A 719 13.34 -19.74 -34.72
N ASP A 720 14.17 -20.45 -35.48
CA ASP A 720 14.53 -20.16 -36.87
C ASP A 720 13.54 -20.75 -37.88
N LYS A 721 12.52 -21.48 -37.40
CA LYS A 721 11.47 -22.11 -38.20
C LYS A 721 10.14 -21.37 -38.03
N PRO A 722 9.26 -21.39 -39.05
CA PRO A 722 7.94 -20.78 -38.92
C PRO A 722 7.11 -21.50 -37.83
N PRO A 723 6.22 -20.78 -37.11
CA PRO A 723 5.36 -21.38 -36.10
C PRO A 723 4.49 -22.51 -36.67
N VAL A 724 4.52 -23.67 -36.02
CA VAL A 724 3.67 -24.82 -36.38
C VAL A 724 2.37 -24.76 -35.56
N TYR A 725 1.25 -24.53 -36.23
CA TYR A 725 -0.06 -24.38 -35.58
C TYR A 725 -0.59 -25.69 -34.98
N ASP A 726 -0.30 -26.84 -35.60
CA ASP A 726 -0.54 -28.17 -35.02
C ASP A 726 0.65 -28.61 -34.17
N ILE A 727 0.58 -28.31 -32.88
CA ILE A 727 1.70 -28.39 -31.95
C ILE A 727 2.11 -29.84 -31.66
N ASP A 728 1.18 -30.79 -31.79
CA ASP A 728 1.48 -32.21 -31.60
C ASP A 728 2.34 -32.77 -32.75
N ARG A 729 2.44 -32.04 -33.87
CA ARG A 729 3.31 -32.36 -35.00
C ARG A 729 4.65 -31.63 -34.98
N ASP A 730 4.89 -30.70 -34.04
CA ASP A 730 6.16 -29.96 -33.95
C ASP A 730 7.25 -30.84 -33.31
N PRO A 731 8.27 -31.31 -34.07
CA PRO A 731 9.34 -32.16 -33.54
C PRO A 731 10.18 -31.42 -32.47
N SER A 732 10.19 -30.08 -32.51
CA SER A 732 10.97 -29.24 -31.61
C SER A 732 10.36 -29.18 -30.20
N VAL A 733 9.08 -29.53 -30.03
CA VAL A 733 8.42 -29.57 -28.70
C VAL A 733 9.09 -30.58 -27.78
N VAL A 734 9.53 -31.72 -28.32
CA VAL A 734 10.27 -32.75 -27.56
C VAL A 734 11.60 -32.18 -27.05
N GLN A 735 12.31 -31.43 -27.89
CA GLN A 735 13.59 -30.77 -27.57
C GLN A 735 13.41 -29.69 -26.50
N ARG A 736 12.45 -28.76 -26.67
CA ARG A 736 12.08 -27.75 -25.68
C ARG A 736 11.75 -28.38 -24.32
N SER A 737 10.94 -29.44 -24.35
CA SER A 737 10.52 -30.13 -23.15
C SER A 737 11.67 -30.88 -22.45
N ARG A 738 12.70 -31.34 -23.18
CA ARG A 738 13.89 -31.97 -22.59
C ARG A 738 14.72 -30.96 -21.79
N ILE A 739 14.92 -29.76 -22.33
CA ILE A 739 15.65 -28.68 -21.64
C ILE A 739 14.91 -28.30 -20.34
N LEU A 740 13.60 -28.05 -20.42
CA LEU A 740 12.80 -27.68 -19.25
C LEU A 740 12.84 -28.76 -18.16
N ASP A 741 12.66 -30.02 -18.53
CA ASP A 741 12.67 -31.14 -17.59
C ASP A 741 14.03 -31.29 -16.89
N ALA A 742 15.13 -31.25 -17.66
CA ALA A 742 16.48 -31.29 -17.11
C ALA A 742 16.79 -30.11 -16.18
N LEU A 743 16.31 -28.90 -16.51
CA LEU A 743 16.45 -27.70 -15.68
C LEU A 743 15.64 -27.78 -14.39
N HIS A 744 14.36 -28.13 -14.46
CA HIS A 744 13.50 -28.16 -13.29
C HIS A 744 13.89 -29.25 -12.28
N VAL A 745 14.40 -30.41 -12.73
CA VAL A 745 14.89 -31.45 -11.80
C VAL A 745 16.09 -30.95 -11.00
N VAL A 746 17.07 -30.33 -11.66
CA VAL A 746 18.24 -29.75 -10.98
C VAL A 746 17.82 -28.61 -10.05
N LEU A 747 16.91 -27.75 -10.50
CA LEU A 747 16.34 -26.67 -9.67
C LEU A 747 15.63 -27.23 -8.43
N GLY A 748 14.80 -28.26 -8.58
CA GLY A 748 14.10 -28.90 -7.46
C GLY A 748 15.07 -29.46 -6.42
N VAL A 749 16.16 -30.10 -6.87
CA VAL A 749 17.21 -30.60 -5.97
C VAL A 749 17.91 -29.46 -5.23
N VAL A 750 18.39 -28.44 -5.95
CA VAL A 750 19.07 -27.30 -5.31
C VAL A 750 18.15 -26.58 -4.34
N LYS A 751 16.87 -26.41 -4.68
CA LYS A 751 15.91 -25.67 -3.86
C LYS A 751 15.46 -26.43 -2.61
N ARG A 752 15.39 -27.75 -2.65
CA ARG A 752 14.76 -28.57 -1.59
C ARG A 752 15.72 -29.41 -0.77
N CYS A 753 16.91 -29.76 -1.31
CA CYS A 753 17.88 -30.56 -0.58
C CYS A 753 18.59 -29.69 0.47
N THR A 754 18.41 -30.03 1.74
CA THR A 754 19.01 -29.31 2.86
C THR A 754 19.56 -30.28 3.89
N TRP A 755 20.52 -29.81 4.69
CA TRP A 755 20.95 -30.47 5.92
C TRP A 755 20.00 -30.16 7.09
N PRO A 756 20.06 -30.91 8.21
CA PRO A 756 19.24 -30.64 9.39
C PRO A 756 19.55 -29.29 10.05
N ASP A 757 18.51 -28.58 10.52
CA ASP A 757 18.66 -27.29 11.23
C ASP A 757 19.33 -27.43 12.61
N ASP A 758 19.14 -28.57 13.27
CA ASP A 758 19.72 -28.89 14.58
C ASP A 758 21.22 -29.25 14.40
N PRO A 759 22.17 -28.43 14.91
CA PRO A 759 23.60 -28.65 14.70
C PRO A 759 24.08 -30.02 15.19
N ASP A 760 23.52 -30.53 16.27
CA ASP A 760 23.88 -31.83 16.82
C ASP A 760 23.42 -32.98 15.90
N ARG A 761 22.25 -32.84 15.27
CA ARG A 761 21.78 -33.79 14.25
C ARG A 761 22.62 -33.71 12.99
N ALA A 762 22.98 -32.50 12.55
CA ALA A 762 23.85 -32.30 11.40
C ALA A 762 25.24 -32.94 11.64
N GLN A 763 25.79 -32.80 12.84
CA GLN A 763 27.08 -33.41 13.20
C GLN A 763 26.98 -34.94 13.24
N ARG A 764 25.99 -35.52 13.92
CA ARG A 764 25.77 -36.98 13.97
C ARG A 764 25.50 -37.58 12.59
N GLY A 765 24.80 -36.85 11.73
CA GLY A 765 24.47 -37.25 10.37
C GLY A 765 25.60 -37.07 9.35
N GLY A 766 26.77 -36.57 9.76
CA GLY A 766 27.92 -36.38 8.88
C GLY A 766 27.82 -35.19 7.90
N PHE A 767 26.99 -34.20 8.21
CA PHE A 767 26.84 -32.98 7.40
C PHE A 767 27.86 -31.90 7.75
N VAL A 768 28.42 -31.90 8.97
CA VAL A 768 29.41 -30.90 9.41
C VAL A 768 30.81 -31.34 8.99
N ILE A 769 31.48 -30.51 8.18
CA ILE A 769 32.86 -30.77 7.71
C ILE A 769 33.93 -30.03 8.54
N GLY A 770 33.54 -29.05 9.33
CA GLY A 770 34.43 -28.28 10.20
C GLY A 770 33.70 -27.11 10.84
N CYS A 771 34.45 -26.22 11.50
CA CYS A 771 33.92 -24.97 12.06
C CYS A 771 34.70 -23.77 11.50
N THR A 772 34.03 -22.62 11.43
CA THR A 772 34.67 -21.32 11.17
C THR A 772 35.52 -20.89 12.37
N ASP A 773 36.34 -19.86 12.20
CA ASP A 773 37.16 -19.29 13.30
C ASP A 773 36.32 -18.76 14.47
N LEU A 774 35.05 -18.43 14.20
CA LEU A 774 34.05 -18.02 15.19
C LEU A 774 33.30 -19.20 15.83
N GLY A 775 33.68 -20.43 15.51
CA GLY A 775 33.06 -21.66 16.03
C GLY A 775 31.77 -22.09 15.33
N ASN A 776 31.28 -21.36 14.32
CA ASN A 776 30.06 -21.75 13.59
C ASN A 776 30.31 -23.01 12.72
N PRO A 777 29.39 -24.00 12.72
CA PRO A 777 29.56 -25.22 11.93
C PRO A 777 29.48 -24.93 10.43
N ILE A 778 30.36 -25.56 9.67
CA ILE A 778 30.37 -25.54 8.21
C ILE A 778 29.71 -26.84 7.73
N CYS A 779 28.54 -26.71 7.13
CA CYS A 779 27.79 -27.83 6.59
C CYS A 779 28.08 -28.04 5.09
N ARG A 780 28.05 -29.31 4.65
CA ARG A 780 28.07 -29.71 3.23
C ARG A 780 26.68 -30.13 2.77
N ASN A 781 26.33 -29.82 1.53
CA ASN A 781 25.06 -30.24 0.93
C ASN A 781 25.22 -31.58 0.17
N PRO A 782 24.35 -32.58 0.38
CA PRO A 782 24.32 -33.80 -0.43
C PRO A 782 24.20 -33.55 -1.94
N ALA A 783 23.55 -32.46 -2.34
CA ALA A 783 23.39 -32.08 -3.75
C ALA A 783 24.69 -31.61 -4.41
N THR A 784 25.67 -31.09 -3.66
CA THR A 784 26.87 -30.41 -4.20
C THR A 784 27.59 -31.27 -5.24
N LYS A 785 27.95 -32.50 -4.89
CA LYS A 785 28.71 -33.43 -5.76
C LYS A 785 28.00 -33.68 -7.10
N HIS A 786 26.67 -33.61 -7.11
CA HIS A 786 25.86 -33.94 -8.26
C HIS A 786 25.52 -32.73 -9.15
N VAL A 787 25.40 -31.54 -8.55
CA VAL A 787 25.00 -30.30 -9.23
C VAL A 787 26.20 -29.53 -9.78
N VAL A 788 27.33 -29.46 -9.05
CA VAL A 788 28.51 -28.69 -9.48
C VAL A 788 28.98 -29.01 -10.91
N PRO A 789 29.05 -30.29 -11.36
CA PRO A 789 29.42 -30.62 -12.73
C PRO A 789 28.46 -30.09 -13.82
N LEU A 790 27.22 -29.75 -13.45
CA LEU A 790 26.19 -29.25 -14.35
C LEU A 790 26.22 -27.72 -14.50
N LEU A 791 26.84 -27.02 -13.55
CA LEU A 791 26.84 -25.54 -13.51
C LEU A 791 27.43 -24.92 -14.78
N SER A 792 28.48 -25.52 -15.37
CA SER A 792 29.06 -25.01 -16.62
C SER A 792 28.05 -24.99 -17.78
N HIS A 793 27.17 -25.99 -17.86
CA HIS A 793 26.15 -26.08 -18.89
C HIS A 793 25.00 -25.10 -18.62
N VAL A 794 24.61 -24.95 -17.34
CA VAL A 794 23.59 -23.97 -16.91
C VAL A 794 24.06 -22.54 -17.23
N LEU A 795 25.30 -22.21 -16.88
CA LEU A 795 25.90 -20.90 -17.20
C LEU A 795 25.96 -20.68 -18.72
N SER A 796 26.35 -21.70 -19.49
CA SER A 796 26.36 -21.60 -20.97
C SER A 796 24.96 -21.35 -21.55
N LEU A 797 23.92 -21.98 -21.00
CA LEU A 797 22.54 -21.72 -21.37
C LEU A 797 22.13 -20.27 -21.06
N MET A 798 22.46 -19.75 -19.87
CA MET A 798 22.19 -18.36 -19.51
C MET A 798 22.88 -17.38 -20.45
N ARG A 799 24.15 -17.64 -20.80
CA ARG A 799 24.90 -16.84 -21.78
C ARG A 799 24.18 -16.80 -23.12
N VAL A 800 23.79 -17.96 -23.63
CA VAL A 800 23.08 -18.06 -24.91
C VAL A 800 21.75 -17.31 -24.88
N LEU A 801 20.97 -17.43 -23.80
CA LEU A 801 19.69 -16.72 -23.65
C LEU A 801 19.87 -15.19 -23.66
N ASN A 802 20.95 -14.68 -23.06
CA ASN A 802 21.32 -13.27 -23.11
C ASN A 802 21.80 -12.84 -24.51
N GLU A 803 22.58 -13.69 -25.18
CA GLU A 803 23.09 -13.42 -26.53
C GLU A 803 21.98 -13.44 -27.61
N LEU A 804 20.80 -13.99 -27.34
CA LEU A 804 19.64 -13.92 -28.26
C LEU A 804 19.17 -12.49 -28.54
N PHE A 805 19.51 -11.53 -27.68
CA PHE A 805 19.21 -10.12 -27.88
C PHE A 805 20.18 -9.42 -28.86
N ARG A 806 21.25 -10.10 -29.31
CA ARG A 806 22.18 -9.54 -30.29
C ARG A 806 21.52 -9.38 -31.66
N PRO A 807 21.91 -8.36 -32.46
CA PRO A 807 21.33 -8.13 -33.79
C PRO A 807 21.39 -9.36 -34.71
N GLU A 808 22.47 -10.14 -34.64
CA GLU A 808 22.68 -11.36 -35.43
C GLU A 808 21.64 -12.45 -35.11
N ALA A 809 21.31 -12.65 -33.84
CA ALA A 809 20.31 -13.61 -33.40
C ALA A 809 18.89 -13.13 -33.69
N LEU A 810 18.62 -11.83 -33.48
CA LEU A 810 17.32 -11.22 -33.83
C LEU A 810 17.02 -11.32 -35.33
N ALA A 811 18.03 -11.17 -36.18
CA ALA A 811 17.89 -11.32 -37.64
C ALA A 811 17.65 -12.77 -38.08
N ALA A 812 18.04 -13.76 -37.26
CA ALA A 812 17.85 -15.18 -37.56
C ALA A 812 16.48 -15.73 -37.12
N LEU A 813 15.65 -14.93 -36.45
CA LEU A 813 14.29 -15.32 -36.07
C LEU A 813 13.41 -15.51 -37.30
N SER A 814 12.52 -16.50 -37.26
CA SER A 814 11.48 -16.62 -38.28
C SER A 814 10.48 -15.47 -38.17
N GLU A 815 9.81 -15.13 -39.29
CA GLU A 815 8.87 -14.01 -39.34
C GLU A 815 7.76 -14.12 -38.27
N GLY A 816 7.28 -15.33 -38.01
CA GLY A 816 6.25 -15.59 -36.99
C GLY A 816 6.75 -15.48 -35.54
N TYR A 817 8.06 -15.43 -35.29
CA TYR A 817 8.66 -15.29 -33.96
C TYR A 817 9.43 -13.95 -33.78
N ARG A 818 9.29 -13.00 -34.71
CA ARG A 818 10.02 -11.71 -34.66
C ARG A 818 9.86 -10.94 -33.35
N ASN A 819 8.69 -11.06 -32.70
CA ASN A 819 8.36 -10.38 -31.45
C ASN A 819 8.48 -11.28 -30.20
N ILE A 820 9.16 -12.43 -30.29
CA ILE A 820 9.21 -13.43 -29.19
C ILE A 820 9.80 -12.88 -27.89
N HIS A 821 10.68 -11.88 -27.99
CA HIS A 821 11.31 -11.22 -26.86
C HIS A 821 10.44 -10.09 -26.26
N GLY A 822 9.18 -9.95 -26.67
CA GLY A 822 8.22 -9.08 -26.00
C GLY A 822 7.83 -9.61 -24.62
N MET A 823 7.32 -8.73 -23.76
CA MET A 823 6.77 -9.12 -22.45
C MET A 823 5.43 -9.85 -22.61
N LEU A 824 5.11 -10.77 -21.70
CA LEU A 824 3.84 -11.50 -21.75
C LEU A 824 2.67 -10.57 -21.45
N GLU A 825 1.54 -10.78 -22.13
CA GLU A 825 0.38 -9.87 -22.03
C GLU A 825 -0.20 -9.79 -20.62
N HIS A 826 -0.17 -10.89 -19.87
CA HIS A 826 -0.61 -10.88 -18.47
C HIS A 826 0.37 -10.14 -17.54
N GLU A 827 1.68 -10.17 -17.81
CA GLU A 827 2.67 -9.38 -17.07
C GLU A 827 2.49 -7.89 -17.34
N LYS A 828 2.12 -7.51 -18.57
CA LYS A 828 1.77 -6.12 -18.92
C LYS A 828 0.59 -5.65 -18.09
N LYS A 829 -0.49 -6.43 -18.08
CA LYS A 829 -1.69 -6.12 -17.30
C LYS A 829 -1.39 -6.00 -15.81
N LEU A 830 -0.60 -6.92 -15.25
CA LEU A 830 -0.18 -6.86 -13.85
C LEU A 830 0.62 -5.59 -13.52
N LEU A 831 1.59 -5.22 -14.36
CA LEU A 831 2.38 -3.99 -14.16
C LEU A 831 1.56 -2.71 -14.30
N MET A 832 0.49 -2.75 -15.08
CA MET A 832 -0.48 -1.66 -15.21
C MET A 832 -1.55 -1.64 -14.10
N GLY A 833 -1.51 -2.59 -13.15
CA GLY A 833 -2.51 -2.71 -12.09
C GLY A 833 -3.84 -3.33 -12.54
N ILE A 834 -3.92 -3.88 -13.75
CA ILE A 834 -5.11 -4.55 -14.28
C ILE A 834 -5.14 -6.01 -13.78
N CYS A 835 -6.14 -6.33 -12.97
CA CYS A 835 -6.36 -7.69 -12.50
C CYS A 835 -7.04 -8.57 -13.56
N ALA A 836 -6.49 -9.76 -13.82
CA ALA A 836 -7.19 -10.76 -14.62
C ALA A 836 -8.35 -11.39 -13.84
N ILE A 837 -9.58 -11.31 -14.36
CA ILE A 837 -10.73 -12.01 -13.79
C ILE A 837 -10.47 -13.53 -13.85
N PRO A 838 -10.73 -14.29 -12.76
CA PRO A 838 -10.65 -15.74 -12.78
C PRO A 838 -11.63 -16.35 -13.80
N ALA A 839 -11.14 -16.63 -15.01
CA ALA A 839 -11.95 -17.24 -16.05
C ALA A 839 -12.20 -18.73 -15.75
N ASP A 840 -13.48 -19.14 -15.85
CA ASP A 840 -13.93 -20.51 -15.59
C ASP A 840 -13.12 -21.52 -16.42
N PRO A 841 -12.42 -22.48 -15.79
CA PRO A 841 -11.72 -23.55 -16.48
C PRO A 841 -12.64 -24.46 -17.30
N LEU A 842 -13.96 -24.43 -17.04
CA LEU A 842 -14.98 -25.25 -17.68
C LEU A 842 -15.77 -24.54 -18.79
N ASP A 843 -15.55 -23.23 -19.00
CA ASP A 843 -16.25 -22.47 -20.06
C ASP A 843 -15.58 -22.70 -21.44
N PRO A 844 -16.30 -23.26 -22.42
CA PRO A 844 -15.78 -23.51 -23.77
C PRO A 844 -15.66 -22.25 -24.64
N THR A 845 -16.30 -21.13 -24.26
CA THR A 845 -16.38 -19.88 -25.03
C THR A 845 -15.26 -18.88 -24.72
N ILE A 846 -14.63 -18.99 -23.54
CA ILE A 846 -13.77 -17.93 -22.99
C ILE A 846 -12.29 -18.06 -23.40
N LYS A 847 -11.80 -19.20 -23.91
CA LYS A 847 -10.35 -19.38 -24.17
C LYS A 847 -10.04 -20.05 -25.50
N SER A 848 -9.51 -19.28 -26.45
CA SER A 848 -8.72 -19.80 -27.57
C SER A 848 -7.51 -20.57 -27.01
N GLU A 849 -7.12 -21.67 -27.68
CA GLU A 849 -5.89 -22.37 -27.32
C GLU A 849 -4.69 -21.41 -27.51
N PRO A 850 -3.70 -21.43 -26.60
CA PRO A 850 -2.55 -20.56 -26.74
C PRO A 850 -1.83 -20.89 -28.04
N THR A 851 -1.58 -19.83 -28.81
CA THR A 851 -0.95 -19.92 -30.12
C THR A 851 0.46 -20.51 -30.02
N ALA A 852 0.98 -21.01 -31.14
CA ALA A 852 2.37 -21.48 -31.21
C ALA A 852 3.38 -20.39 -30.80
N PHE A 853 3.05 -19.12 -31.04
CA PHE A 853 3.77 -17.95 -30.54
C PHE A 853 3.76 -17.86 -29.02
N GLU A 854 2.58 -17.84 -28.38
CA GLU A 854 2.45 -17.71 -26.92
C GLU A 854 3.10 -18.89 -26.18
N LYS A 855 3.00 -20.11 -26.70
CA LYS A 855 3.68 -21.28 -26.11
C LYS A 855 5.20 -21.15 -26.19
N MET A 856 5.74 -20.69 -27.32
CA MET A 856 7.18 -20.44 -27.45
C MET A 856 7.62 -19.30 -26.52
N GLN A 857 6.84 -18.22 -26.42
CA GLN A 857 7.15 -17.07 -25.57
C GLN A 857 7.18 -17.50 -24.10
N THR A 858 6.19 -18.30 -23.69
CA THR A 858 6.13 -18.92 -22.35
C THR A 858 7.35 -19.81 -22.11
N PHE A 859 7.75 -20.65 -23.07
CA PHE A 859 8.96 -21.47 -22.97
C PHE A 859 10.21 -20.60 -22.76
N MET A 860 10.40 -19.55 -23.54
CA MET A 860 11.55 -18.64 -23.41
C MET A 860 11.60 -17.93 -22.06
N THR A 861 10.44 -17.52 -21.53
CA THR A 861 10.35 -16.94 -20.18
C THR A 861 10.67 -17.98 -19.10
N VAL A 862 10.00 -19.14 -19.10
CA VAL A 862 10.17 -20.18 -18.07
C VAL A 862 11.60 -20.74 -18.05
N VAL A 863 12.25 -20.96 -19.20
CA VAL A 863 13.65 -21.42 -19.23
C VAL A 863 14.57 -20.37 -18.61
N SER A 864 14.38 -19.10 -18.94
CA SER A 864 15.23 -18.01 -18.43
C SER A 864 15.06 -17.82 -16.92
N GLU A 865 13.81 -17.73 -16.46
CA GLU A 865 13.50 -17.60 -15.04
C GLU A 865 13.94 -18.83 -14.25
N GLY A 866 13.77 -20.03 -14.80
CA GLY A 866 14.25 -21.27 -14.20
C GLY A 866 15.76 -21.26 -13.95
N CYS A 867 16.55 -20.69 -14.87
CA CYS A 867 17.99 -20.52 -14.69
C CYS A 867 18.31 -19.50 -13.58
N TYR A 868 17.61 -18.36 -13.54
CA TYR A 868 17.80 -17.36 -12.48
C TYR A 868 17.43 -17.91 -11.10
N HIS A 869 16.32 -18.64 -10.99
CA HIS A 869 15.92 -19.31 -9.76
C HIS A 869 16.92 -20.39 -9.32
N LEU A 870 17.49 -21.15 -10.26
CA LEU A 870 18.49 -22.17 -9.97
C LEU A 870 19.73 -21.53 -9.38
N MET A 871 20.28 -20.52 -10.04
CA MET A 871 21.47 -19.82 -9.58
C MET A 871 21.21 -19.02 -8.29
N GLY A 872 20.03 -18.42 -8.14
CA GLY A 872 19.63 -17.73 -6.91
C GLY A 872 19.50 -18.65 -5.71
N SER A 873 19.02 -19.89 -5.91
CA SER A 873 18.91 -20.91 -4.86
C SER A 873 20.24 -21.62 -4.57
N ALA A 874 21.17 -21.62 -5.53
CA ALA A 874 22.46 -22.30 -5.40
C ALA A 874 23.32 -21.71 -4.29
N GLY A 875 23.31 -20.38 -4.08
CA GLY A 875 24.04 -19.72 -3.00
C GLY A 875 23.65 -20.23 -1.60
N PRO A 876 22.38 -20.08 -1.18
CA PRO A 876 21.92 -20.57 0.12
C PRO A 876 22.04 -22.09 0.28
N SER A 877 21.84 -22.85 -0.81
CA SER A 877 21.77 -24.31 -0.76
C SER A 877 23.15 -24.99 -0.76
N LEU A 878 23.99 -24.67 -1.74
CA LEU A 878 25.31 -25.29 -1.87
C LEU A 878 26.35 -24.62 -0.95
N GLY A 879 26.08 -23.39 -0.53
CA GLY A 879 26.88 -22.66 0.46
C GLY A 879 28.35 -22.55 0.04
N ARG A 880 29.24 -22.83 1.00
CA ARG A 880 30.69 -22.71 0.84
C ARG A 880 31.25 -23.45 -0.37
N ASP A 881 30.72 -24.65 -0.68
CA ASP A 881 31.23 -25.47 -1.78
C ASP A 881 31.06 -24.80 -3.15
N LEU A 882 30.03 -23.98 -3.32
CA LEU A 882 29.85 -23.17 -4.53
C LEU A 882 30.86 -22.02 -4.58
N TYR A 883 30.94 -21.20 -3.52
CA TYR A 883 31.79 -20.01 -3.50
C TYR A 883 33.29 -20.32 -3.53
N GLN A 884 33.69 -21.53 -3.14
CA GLN A 884 35.08 -22.00 -3.20
C GLN A 884 35.51 -22.42 -4.62
N LEU A 885 34.59 -22.51 -5.60
CA LEU A 885 34.94 -22.86 -6.97
C LEU A 885 35.87 -21.82 -7.60
N VAL A 886 36.98 -22.30 -8.16
CA VAL A 886 37.99 -21.45 -8.80
C VAL A 886 37.41 -20.83 -10.08
N GLY A 887 37.54 -19.51 -10.23
CA GLY A 887 37.04 -18.78 -11.40
C GLY A 887 35.53 -18.55 -11.41
N LEU A 888 34.83 -18.73 -10.29
CA LEU A 888 33.37 -18.54 -10.22
C LEU A 888 32.93 -17.12 -10.62
N SER A 889 33.63 -16.09 -10.15
CA SER A 889 33.35 -14.69 -10.50
C SER A 889 33.47 -14.45 -12.00
N ASP A 890 34.57 -14.87 -12.62
CA ASP A 890 34.79 -14.75 -14.06
C ASP A 890 33.73 -15.53 -14.87
N ALA A 891 33.34 -16.71 -14.38
CA ALA A 891 32.31 -17.52 -15.02
C ALA A 891 30.93 -16.83 -14.97
N ILE A 892 30.56 -16.20 -13.85
CA ILE A 892 29.31 -15.44 -13.74
C ILE A 892 29.37 -14.20 -14.64
N ILE A 893 30.48 -13.46 -14.64
CA ILE A 893 30.65 -12.25 -15.48
C ILE A 893 30.52 -12.61 -16.97
N SER A 894 31.22 -13.66 -17.41
CA SER A 894 31.26 -14.06 -18.83
C SER A 894 29.97 -14.69 -19.33
N ASN A 895 29.12 -15.20 -18.43
CA ASN A 895 27.90 -15.92 -18.80
C ASN A 895 26.61 -15.22 -18.36
N VAL A 896 26.42 -14.99 -17.06
CA VAL A 896 25.18 -14.41 -16.52
C VAL A 896 25.11 -12.92 -16.79
N PHE A 897 26.24 -12.21 -16.69
CA PHE A 897 26.34 -10.77 -16.98
C PHE A 897 26.76 -10.48 -18.42
N SER A 898 26.67 -11.47 -19.32
CA SER A 898 26.87 -11.22 -20.74
C SER A 898 25.73 -10.33 -21.28
N CYS A 899 26.09 -9.34 -22.11
CA CYS A 899 25.14 -8.51 -22.86
C CYS A 899 24.09 -7.78 -21.99
N LEU A 900 24.39 -7.42 -20.74
CA LEU A 900 23.45 -6.71 -19.86
C LEU A 900 23.08 -5.30 -20.34
N ASP A 901 23.86 -4.73 -21.26
CA ASP A 901 23.63 -3.43 -21.89
C ASP A 901 22.43 -3.45 -22.86
N ILE A 902 22.18 -4.57 -23.54
CA ILE A 902 21.11 -4.71 -24.55
C ILE A 902 19.84 -5.39 -24.02
N ILE A 903 19.92 -6.14 -22.92
CA ILE A 903 18.78 -6.85 -22.34
C ILE A 903 17.73 -5.84 -21.82
N PRO A 904 16.42 -6.07 -22.02
CA PRO A 904 15.37 -5.15 -21.56
C PRO A 904 15.16 -5.19 -20.03
N ASP A 905 14.60 -4.11 -19.47
CA ASP A 905 14.47 -3.94 -18.01
C ASP A 905 13.64 -5.05 -17.34
N TYR A 906 12.59 -5.55 -18.02
CA TYR A 906 11.76 -6.65 -17.50
C TYR A 906 12.53 -7.97 -17.34
N ARG A 907 13.64 -8.19 -18.09
CA ARG A 907 14.54 -9.35 -17.91
C ARG A 907 15.66 -9.07 -16.91
N MET A 908 16.10 -7.80 -16.82
CA MET A 908 17.11 -7.37 -15.86
C MET A 908 16.62 -7.49 -14.42
N ARG A 909 15.34 -7.19 -14.18
CA ARG A 909 14.69 -7.29 -12.87
C ARG A 909 14.87 -8.67 -12.22
N PRO A 910 14.49 -9.81 -12.84
CA PRO A 910 14.78 -11.15 -12.30
C PRO A 910 16.26 -11.43 -12.06
N ILE A 911 17.18 -10.97 -12.91
CA ILE A 911 18.63 -11.15 -12.69
C ILE A 911 19.04 -10.51 -11.35
N ILE A 912 18.56 -9.29 -11.09
CA ILE A 912 18.87 -8.55 -9.86
C ILE A 912 18.13 -9.14 -8.64
N ARG A 913 16.80 -9.31 -8.73
CA ARG A 913 15.93 -9.71 -7.62
C ARG A 913 16.03 -11.19 -7.28
N VAL A 914 16.02 -12.07 -8.28
CA VAL A 914 15.88 -13.53 -8.10
C VAL A 914 17.23 -14.22 -8.02
N PHE A 915 18.21 -13.80 -8.81
CA PHE A 915 19.56 -14.38 -8.78
C PHE A 915 20.50 -13.61 -7.85
N PHE A 916 20.81 -12.35 -8.18
CA PHE A 916 21.94 -11.66 -7.57
C PHE A 916 21.71 -11.31 -6.10
N LYS A 917 20.49 -10.86 -5.74
CA LYS A 917 20.12 -10.54 -4.35
C LYS A 917 20.37 -11.70 -3.36
N PRO A 918 19.81 -12.92 -3.55
CA PRO A 918 20.09 -14.05 -2.66
C PRO A 918 21.54 -14.53 -2.77
N PHE A 919 22.18 -14.44 -3.95
CA PHE A 919 23.58 -14.82 -4.12
C PHE A 919 24.55 -13.94 -3.32
N VAL A 920 24.29 -12.63 -3.21
CA VAL A 920 25.05 -11.70 -2.35
C VAL A 920 24.81 -12.02 -0.88
N TYR A 921 23.54 -12.21 -0.50
CA TYR A 921 23.15 -12.48 0.88
C TYR A 921 23.77 -13.77 1.45
N SER A 922 23.86 -14.82 0.65
CA SER A 922 24.34 -16.14 1.10
C SER A 922 25.86 -16.34 1.03
N CYS A 923 26.61 -15.33 0.56
CA CYS A 923 28.05 -15.46 0.42
C CYS A 923 28.74 -15.39 1.81
N PRO A 924 29.59 -16.38 2.18
CA PRO A 924 30.37 -16.29 3.41
C PRO A 924 31.44 -15.18 3.33
N PRO A 925 31.78 -14.52 4.46
CA PRO A 925 32.75 -13.41 4.48
C PRO A 925 34.12 -13.72 3.88
N SER A 926 34.56 -14.98 3.96
CA SER A 926 35.82 -15.45 3.39
C SER A 926 35.91 -15.33 1.87
N PHE A 927 34.79 -15.19 1.17
CA PHE A 927 34.73 -15.14 -0.30
C PHE A 927 34.28 -13.79 -0.85
N TYR A 928 34.13 -12.77 0.00
CA TYR A 928 33.74 -11.43 -0.45
C TYR A 928 34.74 -10.85 -1.46
N GLU A 929 36.03 -10.85 -1.12
CA GLU A 929 37.11 -10.34 -2.00
C GLU A 929 37.24 -11.14 -3.30
N SER A 930 37.12 -12.47 -3.25
CA SER A 930 37.34 -13.33 -4.42
C SER A 930 36.13 -13.42 -5.35
N VAL A 931 34.91 -13.30 -4.82
CA VAL A 931 33.67 -13.49 -5.58
C VAL A 931 32.86 -12.20 -5.70
N LEU A 932 32.44 -11.60 -4.59
CA LEU A 932 31.49 -10.47 -4.63
C LEU A 932 32.12 -9.17 -5.13
N VAL A 933 33.32 -8.82 -4.68
CA VAL A 933 34.00 -7.57 -5.09
C VAL A 933 34.16 -7.50 -6.62
N PRO A 934 34.66 -8.53 -7.33
CA PRO A 934 34.70 -8.54 -8.80
C PRO A 934 33.32 -8.41 -9.47
N LEU A 935 32.28 -9.06 -8.91
CA LEU A 935 30.93 -8.99 -9.46
C LEU A 935 30.34 -7.58 -9.33
N PHE A 936 30.52 -6.92 -8.18
CA PHE A 936 30.12 -5.53 -7.98
C PHE A 936 30.94 -4.57 -8.84
N ALA A 937 32.23 -4.84 -9.07
CA ALA A 937 33.07 -4.06 -9.99
C ALA A 937 32.50 -4.03 -11.42
N HIS A 938 31.93 -5.14 -11.89
CA HIS A 938 31.29 -5.20 -13.20
C HIS A 938 29.88 -4.58 -13.19
N LEU A 939 29.07 -4.86 -12.17
CA LEU A 939 27.65 -4.50 -12.16
C LEU A 939 27.38 -3.03 -11.79
N THR A 940 28.14 -2.46 -10.85
CA THR A 940 27.87 -1.10 -10.33
C THR A 940 27.98 0.02 -11.37
N PRO A 941 28.97 0.04 -12.29
CA PRO A 941 29.03 1.04 -13.35
C PRO A 941 27.86 0.92 -14.31
N LEU A 942 27.56 -0.32 -14.75
CA LEU A 942 26.50 -0.62 -15.70
C LEU A 942 25.12 -0.19 -15.17
N MET A 943 24.80 -0.52 -13.93
CA MET A 943 23.53 -0.12 -13.30
C MET A 943 23.43 1.38 -13.12
N CYS A 944 24.51 2.04 -12.70
CA CYS A 944 24.52 3.49 -12.53
C CYS A 944 24.23 4.20 -13.87
N GLU A 945 24.91 3.81 -14.95
CA GLU A 945 24.74 4.40 -16.28
C GLU A 945 23.35 4.11 -16.86
N ARG A 946 22.91 2.86 -16.79
CA ARG A 946 21.61 2.41 -17.31
C ARG A 946 20.45 3.14 -16.64
N LEU A 947 20.41 3.14 -15.31
CA LEU A 947 19.36 3.82 -14.54
C LEU A 947 19.41 5.33 -14.78
N THR A 948 20.60 5.94 -14.81
CA THR A 948 20.73 7.37 -15.10
C THR A 948 20.15 7.72 -16.47
N ARG A 949 20.51 6.98 -17.53
CA ARG A 949 19.97 7.22 -18.88
C ARG A 949 18.46 7.09 -18.93
N ARG A 950 17.90 6.05 -18.30
CA ARG A 950 16.46 5.81 -18.25
C ARG A 950 15.72 6.92 -17.51
N TRP A 951 16.23 7.37 -16.36
CA TRP A 951 15.64 8.47 -15.61
C TRP A 951 15.71 9.80 -16.34
N ILE A 952 16.80 10.09 -17.07
CA ILE A 952 16.90 11.28 -17.93
C ILE A 952 15.87 11.21 -19.07
N TYR A 953 15.77 10.05 -19.74
CA TYR A 953 14.79 9.84 -20.81
C TYR A 953 13.35 10.07 -20.32
N ILE A 954 12.96 9.43 -19.22
CA ILE A 954 11.62 9.60 -18.63
C ILE A 954 11.38 11.05 -18.22
N SER A 955 12.37 11.73 -17.62
CA SER A 955 12.24 13.15 -17.27
C SER A 955 12.05 14.04 -18.50
N SER A 956 12.75 13.75 -19.60
CA SER A 956 12.60 14.49 -20.87
C SER A 956 11.23 14.29 -21.52
N LEU A 957 10.61 13.11 -21.36
CA LEU A 957 9.25 12.87 -21.83
C LEU A 957 8.25 13.79 -21.10
N TYR A 958 8.35 13.87 -19.77
CA TYR A 958 7.52 14.77 -18.97
C TYR A 958 7.73 16.26 -19.31
N GLU A 959 8.97 16.67 -19.61
CA GLU A 959 9.29 18.08 -19.92
C GLU A 959 8.87 18.48 -21.34
N SER A 960 8.96 17.58 -22.31
CA SER A 960 8.72 17.91 -23.72
C SER A 960 7.25 18.13 -24.05
N GLY A 961 6.32 17.54 -23.31
CA GLY A 961 4.86 17.63 -23.55
C GLY A 961 4.41 17.18 -24.95
N GLN A 962 5.34 16.73 -25.81
CA GLN A 962 5.07 16.22 -27.13
C GLN A 962 4.83 14.72 -27.00
N LEU A 963 3.55 14.39 -26.85
CA LEU A 963 3.02 13.08 -27.17
C LEU A 963 3.34 12.81 -28.63
N ASN A 964 4.51 12.21 -28.91
CA ASN A 964 4.80 11.70 -30.23
C ASN A 964 3.70 10.68 -30.54
N GLY A 965 2.82 11.00 -31.49
CA GLY A 965 1.58 10.27 -31.79
C GLY A 965 1.74 8.81 -32.26
N GLU A 966 2.93 8.23 -32.10
CA GLU A 966 3.26 6.83 -32.37
C GLU A 966 3.48 5.98 -31.09
N VAL A 967 3.68 6.59 -29.92
CA VAL A 967 3.83 5.86 -28.65
C VAL A 967 2.50 5.84 -27.90
N ASN A 968 1.92 4.65 -27.74
CA ASN A 968 0.70 4.43 -26.98
C ASN A 968 0.93 4.77 -25.50
N ASP A 969 0.08 5.60 -24.88
CA ASP A 969 0.15 6.02 -23.46
C ASP A 969 0.42 4.84 -22.50
N THR A 970 -0.11 3.66 -22.82
CA THR A 970 0.10 2.43 -22.04
C THR A 970 1.54 1.91 -22.04
N GLN A 971 2.28 2.09 -23.14
CA GLN A 971 3.67 1.66 -23.26
C GLN A 971 4.60 2.59 -22.46
N GLU A 972 4.32 3.89 -22.44
CA GLU A 972 5.08 4.86 -21.64
C GLU A 972 4.94 4.57 -20.14
N VAL A 973 3.71 4.39 -19.66
CA VAL A 973 3.44 4.05 -18.25
C VAL A 973 4.12 2.73 -17.87
N LEU A 974 4.12 1.74 -18.76
CA LEU A 974 4.79 0.47 -18.54
C LEU A 974 6.30 0.64 -18.38
N GLU A 975 6.94 1.43 -19.25
CA GLU A 975 8.39 1.68 -19.18
C GLU A 975 8.80 2.47 -17.93
N ASP A 976 8.01 3.47 -17.54
CA ASP A 976 8.24 4.21 -16.29
C ASP A 976 8.12 3.27 -15.07
N GLN A 977 7.05 2.46 -15.01
CA GLN A 977 6.85 1.53 -13.90
C GLN A 977 7.94 0.46 -13.82
N LEU A 978 8.43 -0.04 -14.95
CA LEU A 978 9.57 -0.96 -15.00
C LEU A 978 10.86 -0.31 -14.48
N ASN A 979 11.14 0.93 -14.89
CA ASN A 979 12.33 1.66 -14.43
C ASN A 979 12.29 1.94 -12.92
N ARG A 980 11.13 2.38 -12.41
CA ARG A 980 10.91 2.58 -10.96
C ARG A 980 11.15 1.29 -10.19
N THR A 981 10.56 0.19 -10.64
CA THR A 981 10.66 -1.10 -9.95
C THR A 981 12.09 -1.65 -9.98
N LEU A 982 12.78 -1.59 -11.13
CA LEU A 982 14.19 -1.99 -11.25
C LEU A 982 15.10 -1.16 -10.34
N THR A 983 14.87 0.16 -10.26
CA THR A 983 15.62 1.05 -9.36
C THR A 983 15.46 0.61 -7.91
N ARG A 984 14.22 0.36 -7.45
CA ARG A 984 13.92 -0.09 -6.08
C ARG A 984 14.55 -1.45 -5.77
N GLU A 985 14.49 -2.39 -6.70
CA GLU A 985 15.08 -3.73 -6.55
C GLU A 985 16.62 -3.67 -6.44
N TYR A 986 17.26 -2.80 -7.24
CA TYR A 986 18.71 -2.60 -7.16
C TYR A 986 19.14 -1.91 -5.85
N LEU A 987 18.39 -0.91 -5.38
CA LEU A 987 18.64 -0.28 -4.07
C LEU A 987 18.51 -1.30 -2.92
N ASP A 988 17.62 -2.28 -3.02
CA ASP A 988 17.53 -3.35 -2.02
C ASP A 988 18.78 -4.25 -2.01
N VAL A 989 19.38 -4.52 -3.18
CA VAL A 989 20.66 -5.24 -3.26
C VAL A 989 21.78 -4.42 -2.61
N LEU A 990 21.87 -3.12 -2.91
CA LEU A 990 22.85 -2.22 -2.29
C LEU A 990 22.65 -2.17 -0.77
N LYS A 991 21.40 -2.11 -0.28
CA LYS A 991 21.11 -2.15 1.16
C LYS A 991 21.66 -3.41 1.82
N ILE A 992 21.39 -4.58 1.25
CA ILE A 992 21.88 -5.87 1.76
C ILE A 992 23.41 -5.89 1.77
N ALA A 993 24.04 -5.46 0.68
CA ALA A 993 25.49 -5.47 0.54
C ALA A 993 26.17 -4.50 1.52
N LEU A 994 25.62 -3.30 1.72
CA LEU A 994 26.27 -2.21 2.46
C LEU A 994 25.98 -2.20 3.95
N VAL A 995 24.75 -2.52 4.37
CA VAL A 995 24.30 -2.36 5.76
C VAL A 995 24.05 -3.71 6.44
N GLY A 996 23.91 -4.79 5.63
CA GLY A 996 23.49 -6.09 6.11
C GLY A 996 21.98 -6.11 6.36
N GLY A 997 21.34 -7.22 5.99
CA GLY A 997 19.92 -7.45 6.29
C GLY A 997 19.71 -8.91 6.62
N GLN A 998 19.25 -9.21 7.85
CA GLN A 998 18.70 -10.53 8.14
C GLN A 998 17.35 -10.64 7.45
N ILE A 999 17.25 -11.50 6.46
CA ILE A 999 15.96 -11.96 5.96
C ILE A 999 15.42 -12.92 7.03
N GLY A 1000 14.29 -12.57 7.64
CA GLY A 1000 13.56 -13.49 8.52
C GLY A 1000 13.24 -14.79 7.78
N ALA A 1001 13.15 -15.90 8.51
CA ALA A 1001 12.91 -17.26 8.01
C ALA A 1001 11.66 -17.41 7.10
N ASP A 1002 10.83 -16.38 6.97
CA ASP A 1002 9.60 -16.38 6.16
C ASP A 1002 9.84 -16.32 4.64
N HIS A 1003 10.97 -15.81 4.15
CA HIS A 1003 11.24 -15.78 2.69
C HIS A 1003 11.71 -17.12 2.11
N VAL A 1004 12.24 -18.03 2.94
CA VAL A 1004 12.53 -19.41 2.50
C VAL A 1004 11.22 -20.17 2.24
N ASN A 1005 10.15 -19.83 2.97
CA ASN A 1005 8.82 -20.42 2.77
C ASN A 1005 8.07 -19.82 1.55
N ALA A 1006 8.36 -18.58 1.14
CA ALA A 1006 7.73 -17.96 -0.04
C ALA A 1006 8.19 -18.58 -1.38
N ALA A 1007 9.42 -19.10 -1.45
CA ALA A 1007 9.88 -19.84 -2.63
C ALA A 1007 9.15 -21.18 -2.79
N GLY A 1008 8.50 -21.71 -1.74
CA GLY A 1008 7.85 -23.02 -1.75
C GLY A 1008 6.49 -23.11 -2.43
N GLY A 1009 5.83 -21.97 -2.72
CA GLY A 1009 4.46 -21.89 -3.24
C GLY A 1009 4.36 -21.66 -4.75
N ALA A 1010 5.00 -22.49 -5.57
CA ALA A 1010 4.75 -22.46 -7.01
C ALA A 1010 3.42 -23.17 -7.33
N ASN A 1011 2.29 -22.46 -7.19
CA ASN A 1011 1.05 -22.61 -7.96
C ASN A 1011 -0.11 -21.83 -7.32
N VAL A 1012 -0.20 -20.52 -7.56
CA VAL A 1012 -1.40 -19.80 -8.05
C VAL A 1012 -0.87 -18.47 -8.59
N VAL A 1013 -1.23 -18.13 -9.83
CA VAL A 1013 -1.16 -16.76 -10.35
C VAL A 1013 -2.19 -15.96 -9.54
N ALA A 1014 -1.78 -15.42 -8.40
CA ALA A 1014 -2.57 -14.54 -7.56
C ALA A 1014 -1.69 -13.36 -7.17
N MET A 1015 -1.96 -12.25 -7.87
CA MET A 1015 -1.66 -10.85 -7.58
C MET A 1015 -0.48 -10.55 -6.62
N GLU A 1016 0.58 -9.95 -7.17
CA GLU A 1016 1.40 -8.97 -6.45
C GLU A 1016 0.47 -7.80 -6.03
N ASN A 1017 -0.23 -7.91 -4.89
CA ASN A 1017 -1.06 -6.85 -4.29
C ASN A 1017 -0.75 -6.61 -2.80
N GLU A 1018 0.34 -7.15 -2.27
CA GLU A 1018 0.71 -6.98 -0.85
C GLU A 1018 1.34 -5.60 -0.51
N GLU A 1019 1.54 -4.69 -1.47
CA GLU A 1019 2.08 -3.34 -1.15
C GLU A 1019 1.03 -2.32 -0.65
N HIS A 1020 -0.26 -2.67 -0.53
CA HIS A 1020 -1.32 -1.71 -0.12
C HIS A 1020 -2.20 -2.11 1.10
N SER A 1021 -1.79 -3.09 1.92
CA SER A 1021 -2.48 -3.37 3.18
C SER A 1021 -1.74 -2.78 4.40
N MET A 1022 -2.36 -1.79 5.03
CA MET A 1022 -2.01 -1.29 6.36
C MET A 1022 -2.43 -2.34 7.40
N ASP A 1023 -1.63 -3.41 7.56
CA ASP A 1023 -1.63 -4.22 8.78
C ASP A 1023 -0.41 -5.16 8.81
N SER A 1024 0.65 -4.69 9.45
CA SER A 1024 1.85 -5.47 9.75
C SER A 1024 1.51 -6.58 10.76
N VAL A 1025 1.68 -7.85 10.37
CA VAL A 1025 1.81 -8.97 11.32
C VAL A 1025 2.98 -8.66 12.27
N PRO A 1026 2.88 -8.92 13.59
CA PRO A 1026 3.92 -8.54 14.55
C PRO A 1026 5.24 -9.23 14.22
N GLN A 1027 6.14 -8.46 13.63
CA GLN A 1027 7.54 -8.79 13.40
C GLN A 1027 8.17 -9.26 14.71
N SER A 1028 8.97 -10.34 14.67
CA SER A 1028 9.77 -10.72 15.83
C SER A 1028 10.70 -9.55 16.22
N ARG A 1029 10.95 -9.38 17.52
CA ARG A 1029 11.82 -8.30 18.04
C ARG A 1029 13.23 -8.27 17.42
N ALA A 1030 13.68 -9.35 16.77
CA ALA A 1030 14.95 -9.42 16.06
C ALA A 1030 14.92 -8.74 14.68
N SER A 1031 13.82 -8.86 13.92
CA SER A 1031 13.67 -8.25 12.58
C SER A 1031 13.47 -6.73 12.63
N GLN A 1032 12.88 -6.21 13.71
CA GLN A 1032 12.83 -4.75 13.94
C GLN A 1032 14.20 -4.14 14.30
N SER A 1033 15.10 -4.93 14.90
CA SER A 1033 16.45 -4.48 15.26
C SER A 1033 17.38 -4.40 14.04
N ALA A 1034 17.23 -5.30 13.07
CA ALA A 1034 18.06 -5.33 11.85
C ALA A 1034 17.66 -4.29 10.79
N LEU A 1035 16.40 -3.82 10.77
CA LEU A 1035 15.97 -2.71 9.91
C LEU A 1035 16.54 -1.34 10.34
N LEU A 1036 17.16 -1.29 11.51
CA LEU A 1036 17.70 -0.09 12.17
C LEU A 1036 19.23 -0.16 12.36
N SER A 1037 19.94 -1.14 11.78
CA SER A 1037 21.39 -1.18 11.91
C SER A 1037 22.02 -0.02 11.15
N ASP A 1038 22.37 1.03 11.89
CA ASP A 1038 23.02 2.25 11.41
C ASP A 1038 24.49 2.03 10.97
N THR A 1039 24.95 0.79 10.85
CA THR A 1039 26.36 0.42 10.68
C THR A 1039 26.60 -0.26 9.34
N ILE A 1040 27.68 0.12 8.66
CA ILE A 1040 28.15 -0.54 7.44
C ILE A 1040 28.65 -1.96 7.78
N SER A 1041 28.27 -2.94 6.94
CA SER A 1041 28.68 -4.34 7.03
C SER A 1041 30.14 -4.52 6.58
N ASP A 1042 30.75 -5.67 6.89
CA ASP A 1042 32.11 -5.98 6.45
C ASP A 1042 32.26 -5.95 4.92
N LEU A 1043 31.29 -6.53 4.19
CA LEU A 1043 31.22 -6.46 2.73
C LEU A 1043 31.09 -5.00 2.26
N GLY A 1044 30.20 -4.23 2.90
CA GLY A 1044 30.03 -2.82 2.59
C GLY A 1044 31.33 -2.03 2.74
N GLY A 1045 32.11 -2.32 3.78
CA GLY A 1045 33.41 -1.71 3.99
C GLY A 1045 34.42 -2.06 2.89
N GLN A 1046 34.46 -3.32 2.43
CA GLN A 1046 35.32 -3.72 1.30
C GLN A 1046 34.91 -3.03 -0.01
N LEU A 1047 33.61 -3.00 -0.31
CA LEU A 1047 33.08 -2.37 -1.53
C LEU A 1047 33.33 -0.87 -1.57
N LEU A 1048 33.15 -0.17 -0.43
CA LEU A 1048 33.33 1.29 -0.35
C LEU A 1048 34.81 1.70 -0.35
N ARG A 1049 35.73 0.85 0.16
CA ARG A 1049 37.18 1.09 0.07
C ARG A 1049 37.72 0.97 -1.35
N ASN A 1050 37.07 0.18 -2.20
CA ASN A 1050 37.41 0.12 -3.61
C ASN A 1050 36.95 1.41 -4.32
N GLY A 1051 37.90 2.23 -4.76
CA GLY A 1051 37.62 3.56 -5.30
C GLY A 1051 36.63 3.57 -6.47
N MET A 1052 36.69 2.59 -7.39
CA MET A 1052 35.77 2.55 -8.53
C MET A 1052 34.36 2.14 -8.09
N ILE A 1053 34.24 1.04 -7.35
CA ILE A 1053 32.95 0.50 -6.88
C ILE A 1053 32.26 1.52 -5.97
N GLY A 1054 32.98 2.02 -4.95
CA GLY A 1054 32.47 2.98 -3.99
C GLY A 1054 31.97 4.26 -4.67
N ASN A 1055 32.65 4.76 -5.70
CA ASN A 1055 32.23 5.94 -6.45
C ASN A 1055 30.90 5.70 -7.19
N TYR A 1056 30.74 4.58 -7.91
CA TYR A 1056 29.48 4.28 -8.63
C TYR A 1056 28.30 3.98 -7.69
N ILE A 1057 28.56 3.35 -6.54
CA ILE A 1057 27.56 3.16 -5.49
C ILE A 1057 27.11 4.51 -4.96
N LEU A 1058 28.05 5.38 -4.59
CA LEU A 1058 27.74 6.73 -4.10
C LEU A 1058 26.95 7.52 -5.15
N MET A 1059 27.42 7.55 -6.40
CA MET A 1059 26.72 8.24 -7.50
C MET A 1059 25.29 7.74 -7.68
N THR A 1060 25.08 6.42 -7.64
CA THR A 1060 23.73 5.84 -7.73
C THR A 1060 22.85 6.29 -6.57
N LEU A 1061 23.35 6.23 -5.33
CA LEU A 1061 22.59 6.65 -4.15
C LEU A 1061 22.23 8.15 -4.21
N LEU A 1062 23.18 9.00 -4.59
CA LEU A 1062 22.96 10.45 -4.69
C LEU A 1062 21.93 10.78 -5.77
N LYS A 1063 22.01 10.13 -6.94
CA LYS A 1063 21.02 10.30 -8.01
C LYS A 1063 19.65 9.76 -7.61
N ALA A 1064 19.59 8.63 -6.90
CA ALA A 1064 18.34 8.04 -6.44
C ALA A 1064 17.59 8.88 -5.40
N ILE A 1065 18.28 9.77 -4.69
CA ILE A 1065 17.67 10.79 -3.81
C ILE A 1065 16.91 11.85 -4.63
N ALA A 1066 17.35 12.11 -5.88
CA ALA A 1066 16.83 13.19 -6.73
C ALA A 1066 15.97 12.70 -7.92
N TRP A 1067 15.97 11.41 -8.26
CA TRP A 1067 15.12 10.84 -9.30
C TRP A 1067 13.64 10.95 -8.92
N ASN A 1068 12.76 11.08 -9.91
CA ASN A 1068 11.32 11.35 -9.72
C ASN A 1068 10.51 10.13 -9.23
N ASP A 1069 10.93 9.50 -8.12
CA ASP A 1069 10.20 8.48 -7.37
C ASP A 1069 10.43 8.62 -5.87
N GLY A 1070 9.40 9.11 -5.15
CA GLY A 1070 9.47 9.36 -3.71
C GLY A 1070 9.77 8.12 -2.86
N MET A 1071 9.46 6.90 -3.33
CA MET A 1071 9.83 5.67 -2.63
C MET A 1071 11.30 5.30 -2.84
N CYS A 1072 11.84 5.53 -4.05
CA CYS A 1072 13.27 5.40 -4.30
C CYS A 1072 14.08 6.38 -3.45
N SER A 1073 13.67 7.65 -3.40
CA SER A 1073 14.28 8.66 -2.54
C SER A 1073 14.33 8.20 -1.08
N MET A 1074 13.21 7.75 -0.51
CA MET A 1074 13.18 7.24 0.87
C MET A 1074 14.11 6.03 1.09
N LYS A 1075 14.14 5.06 0.16
CA LYS A 1075 15.06 3.92 0.26
C LYS A 1075 16.51 4.38 0.21
N ALA A 1076 16.85 5.29 -0.70
CA ALA A 1076 18.20 5.83 -0.87
C ALA A 1076 18.64 6.64 0.36
N VAL A 1077 17.76 7.47 0.93
CA VAL A 1077 18.02 8.24 2.17
C VAL A 1077 18.43 7.33 3.33
N ASN A 1078 17.76 6.20 3.49
CA ASN A 1078 18.06 5.22 4.55
C ASN A 1078 19.42 4.54 4.38
N ILE A 1079 19.94 4.44 3.14
CA ILE A 1079 21.23 3.80 2.85
C ILE A 1079 22.36 4.86 2.84
N ALA A 1080 22.08 6.08 2.39
CA ALA A 1080 23.08 7.13 2.22
C ALA A 1080 23.69 7.59 3.55
N ALA A 1081 22.91 7.66 4.64
CA ALA A 1081 23.41 8.07 5.95
C ALA A 1081 24.57 7.20 6.48
N PRO A 1082 24.45 5.86 6.59
CA PRO A 1082 25.55 5.01 7.03
C PRO A 1082 26.74 5.02 6.06
N VAL A 1083 26.49 5.08 4.74
CA VAL A 1083 27.56 5.14 3.72
C VAL A 1083 28.42 6.39 3.91
N MET A 1084 27.79 7.56 4.08
CA MET A 1084 28.52 8.82 4.24
C MET A 1084 29.33 8.87 5.54
N ARG A 1085 28.78 8.33 6.64
CA ARG A 1085 29.51 8.20 7.91
C ARG A 1085 30.78 7.35 7.76
N PHE A 1086 30.68 6.22 7.05
CA PHE A 1086 31.83 5.36 6.79
C PHE A 1086 32.88 6.05 5.91
N LEU A 1087 32.48 6.65 4.80
CA LEU A 1087 33.41 7.35 3.89
C LEU A 1087 34.13 8.52 4.59
N ALA A 1088 33.44 9.26 5.46
CA ALA A 1088 34.05 10.35 6.21
C ALA A 1088 35.03 9.88 7.30
N ALA A 1089 34.74 8.75 7.95
CA ALA A 1089 35.59 8.13 8.96
C ALA A 1089 36.88 7.56 8.36
N GLU A 1090 36.77 6.86 7.22
CA GLU A 1090 37.91 6.28 6.48
C GLU A 1090 38.66 7.32 5.61
N GLN A 1091 38.25 8.60 5.64
CA GLN A 1091 38.84 9.70 4.85
C GLN A 1091 38.80 9.49 3.33
N LEU A 1092 37.77 8.81 2.82
CA LEU A 1092 37.56 8.53 1.39
C LEU A 1092 36.73 9.61 0.66
N MET A 1093 36.40 10.70 1.38
CA MET A 1093 35.66 11.85 0.87
C MET A 1093 36.62 12.92 0.33
N ASP A 1094 36.28 13.47 -0.82
CA ASP A 1094 36.88 14.68 -1.38
C ASP A 1094 35.84 15.82 -1.43
N GLU A 1095 36.31 17.02 -1.77
CA GLU A 1095 35.47 18.21 -1.84
C GLU A 1095 34.33 18.07 -2.86
N ASN A 1096 34.61 17.51 -4.04
CA ASN A 1096 33.63 17.32 -5.11
C ASN A 1096 32.50 16.36 -4.71
N LYS A 1097 32.85 15.25 -4.04
CA LYS A 1097 31.89 14.29 -3.50
C LYS A 1097 31.05 14.90 -2.39
N ALA A 1098 31.66 15.69 -1.51
CA ALA A 1098 30.95 16.37 -0.43
C ALA A 1098 29.93 17.37 -0.98
N VAL A 1099 30.31 18.19 -1.96
CA VAL A 1099 29.41 19.12 -2.64
C VAL A 1099 28.30 18.35 -3.35
N SER A 1100 28.63 17.34 -4.15
CA SER A 1100 27.64 16.54 -4.89
C SER A 1100 26.64 15.85 -3.96
N ALA A 1101 27.10 15.31 -2.82
CA ALA A 1101 26.24 14.65 -1.85
C ALA A 1101 25.26 15.62 -1.21
N PHE A 1102 25.74 16.82 -0.87
CA PHE A 1102 24.89 17.85 -0.29
C PHE A 1102 23.91 18.42 -1.32
N THR A 1103 24.36 18.69 -2.55
CA THR A 1103 23.52 19.12 -3.67
C THR A 1103 22.44 18.10 -3.99
N ALA A 1104 22.72 16.80 -3.94
CA ALA A 1104 21.72 15.76 -4.15
C ALA A 1104 20.59 15.81 -3.11
N VAL A 1105 20.91 16.10 -1.84
CA VAL A 1105 19.87 16.28 -0.80
C VAL A 1105 19.02 17.53 -1.07
N LEU A 1106 19.63 18.62 -1.54
CA LEU A 1106 18.92 19.83 -1.92
C LEU A 1106 18.03 19.62 -3.16
N GLN A 1107 18.51 18.89 -4.17
CA GLN A 1107 17.72 18.48 -5.34
C GLN A 1107 16.57 17.55 -4.93
N GLY A 1108 16.83 16.57 -4.05
CA GLY A 1108 15.77 15.74 -3.47
C GLY A 1108 14.70 16.57 -2.74
N MET A 1109 15.10 17.65 -2.06
CA MET A 1109 14.16 18.60 -1.45
C MET A 1109 13.32 19.34 -2.51
N GLN A 1110 13.92 19.66 -3.65
CA GLN A 1110 13.27 20.28 -4.80
C GLN A 1110 12.28 19.36 -5.51
N VAL A 1111 12.56 18.06 -5.60
CA VAL A 1111 11.66 17.12 -6.29
C VAL A 1111 10.59 16.57 -5.34
N HIS A 1112 10.95 16.23 -4.09
CA HIS A 1112 10.09 15.48 -3.17
C HIS A 1112 9.67 16.23 -1.92
N GLY A 1113 10.16 17.45 -1.70
CA GLY A 1113 9.93 18.20 -0.47
C GLY A 1113 8.46 18.49 -0.15
N GLN A 1114 7.57 18.43 -1.15
CA GLN A 1114 6.12 18.52 -0.96
C GLN A 1114 5.54 17.39 -0.10
N HIS A 1115 6.20 16.23 -0.06
CA HIS A 1115 5.77 15.08 0.73
C HIS A 1115 6.44 15.08 2.10
N GLU A 1116 5.66 15.16 3.18
CA GLU A 1116 6.15 15.29 4.56
C GLU A 1116 7.15 14.20 4.96
N ALA A 1117 6.90 12.94 4.57
CA ALA A 1117 7.78 11.82 4.87
C ALA A 1117 9.18 11.98 4.21
N ASN A 1118 9.20 12.35 2.92
CA ASN A 1118 10.44 12.62 2.20
C ASN A 1118 11.15 13.86 2.76
N GLN A 1119 10.41 14.95 3.00
CA GLN A 1119 10.95 16.17 3.59
C GLN A 1119 11.62 15.89 4.93
N SER A 1120 10.97 15.13 5.82
CA SER A 1120 11.52 14.77 7.14
C SER A 1120 12.80 13.93 7.03
N GLY A 1121 12.82 12.95 6.12
CA GLY A 1121 13.99 12.13 5.82
C GLY A 1121 15.15 12.97 5.28
N LEU A 1122 14.89 13.81 4.28
CA LEU A 1122 15.88 14.67 3.61
C LEU A 1122 16.42 15.77 4.54
N ILE A 1123 15.59 16.39 5.39
CA ILE A 1123 16.06 17.34 6.42
C ILE A 1123 17.02 16.63 7.38
N THR A 1124 16.66 15.43 7.83
CA THR A 1124 17.50 14.66 8.75
C THR A 1124 18.83 14.31 8.10
N LEU A 1125 18.81 13.84 6.84
CA LEU A 1125 20.01 13.50 6.08
C LEU A 1125 20.87 14.74 5.79
N GLY A 1126 20.26 15.86 5.41
CA GLY A 1126 20.95 17.12 5.11
C GLY A 1126 21.69 17.68 6.33
N VAL A 1127 21.06 17.68 7.51
CA VAL A 1127 21.73 18.06 8.76
C VAL A 1127 22.88 17.11 9.09
N GLN A 1128 22.68 15.80 8.94
CA GLN A 1128 23.74 14.81 9.19
C GLN A 1128 24.93 15.01 8.25
N PHE A 1129 24.70 15.25 6.96
CA PHE A 1129 25.77 15.47 5.99
C PHE A 1129 26.51 16.77 6.30
N TYR A 1130 25.79 17.84 6.62
CA TYR A 1130 26.41 19.10 6.97
C TYR A 1130 27.26 18.99 8.24
N GLU A 1131 26.71 18.40 9.31
CA GLU A 1131 27.44 18.19 10.58
C GLU A 1131 28.70 17.34 10.40
N LEU A 1132 28.64 16.30 9.56
CA LEU A 1132 29.75 15.39 9.32
C LEU A 1132 30.84 15.97 8.42
N LEU A 1133 30.47 16.71 7.37
CA LEU A 1133 31.38 17.11 6.30
C LEU A 1133 31.89 18.55 6.43
N ARG A 1134 31.08 19.46 7.00
CA ARG A 1134 31.40 20.90 7.14
C ARG A 1134 32.72 21.20 7.84
N PRO A 1135 33.17 20.45 8.88
CA PRO A 1135 34.46 20.69 9.53
C PRO A 1135 35.66 20.46 8.60
N LYS A 1136 35.54 19.56 7.62
CA LYS A 1136 36.61 19.23 6.66
C LYS A 1136 36.49 20.03 5.35
N PHE A 1137 35.27 20.33 4.92
CA PHE A 1137 34.98 20.98 3.63
C PHE A 1137 34.20 22.28 3.84
N PRO A 1138 34.88 23.44 3.95
CA PRO A 1138 34.22 24.70 4.23
C PRO A 1138 33.29 25.21 3.12
N VAL A 1139 33.51 24.75 1.88
CA VAL A 1139 32.72 25.09 0.68
C VAL A 1139 31.24 24.74 0.82
N LEU A 1140 30.86 23.80 1.70
CA LEU A 1140 29.45 23.49 1.96
C LEU A 1140 28.64 24.68 2.47
N SER A 1141 29.28 25.64 3.15
CA SER A 1141 28.63 26.88 3.56
C SER A 1141 28.29 27.77 2.36
N GLU A 1142 29.14 27.79 1.33
CA GLU A 1142 28.88 28.50 0.08
C GLU A 1142 27.72 27.86 -0.67
N VAL A 1143 27.62 26.52 -0.72
CA VAL A 1143 26.49 25.82 -1.34
C VAL A 1143 25.14 26.22 -0.70
N LEU A 1144 25.09 26.41 0.63
CA LEU A 1144 23.90 26.92 1.31
C LEU A 1144 23.60 28.39 0.96
N GLN A 1145 24.61 29.21 0.72
CA GLN A 1145 24.43 30.61 0.32
C GLN A 1145 23.89 30.76 -1.11
N HIS A 1146 24.07 29.75 -1.97
CA HIS A 1146 23.48 29.73 -3.32
C HIS A 1146 21.97 29.48 -3.32
N ILE A 1147 21.38 29.10 -2.18
CA ILE A 1147 19.93 28.94 -2.05
C ILE A 1147 19.27 30.32 -2.12
N PRO A 1148 18.26 30.52 -3.00
CA PRO A 1148 17.54 31.79 -3.08
C PRO A 1148 17.02 32.25 -1.71
N SER A 1149 17.22 33.54 -1.37
CA SER A 1149 16.78 34.19 -0.12
C SER A 1149 17.45 33.74 1.19
N VAL A 1150 18.56 32.99 1.14
CA VAL A 1150 19.36 32.65 2.33
C VAL A 1150 20.46 33.69 2.55
N ASN A 1151 20.43 34.34 3.72
CA ASN A 1151 21.45 35.34 4.09
C ASN A 1151 22.65 34.67 4.80
N ALA A 1152 23.85 35.26 4.65
CA ALA A 1152 25.06 34.78 5.31
C ALA A 1152 24.94 34.66 6.85
N ALA A 1153 24.15 35.55 7.47
CA ALA A 1153 23.89 35.51 8.91
C ALA A 1153 23.07 34.29 9.36
N ASP A 1154 22.15 33.78 8.53
CA ASP A 1154 21.36 32.59 8.87
C ASP A 1154 22.21 31.30 8.72
N VAL A 1155 23.12 31.27 7.74
CA VAL A 1155 24.12 30.21 7.60
C VAL A 1155 25.09 30.21 8.78
N GLN A 1156 25.55 31.39 9.22
CA GLN A 1156 26.42 31.52 10.39
C GLN A 1156 25.74 31.00 11.67
N LYS A 1157 24.46 31.31 11.89
CA LYS A 1157 23.69 30.76 13.03
C LYS A 1157 23.59 29.24 12.98
N PHE A 1158 23.46 28.68 11.78
CA PHE A 1158 23.46 27.23 11.60
C PHE A 1158 24.83 26.62 11.89
N ASP A 1159 25.91 27.23 11.40
CA ASP A 1159 27.29 26.84 11.70
C ASP A 1159 27.59 26.85 13.21
N GLU A 1160 27.21 27.92 13.92
CA GLU A 1160 27.37 28.05 15.37
C GLU A 1160 26.64 26.93 16.12
N LYS A 1161 25.41 26.59 15.70
CA LYS A 1161 24.61 25.50 16.30
C LYS A 1161 25.16 24.12 15.98
N VAL A 1162 25.70 23.91 14.78
CA VAL A 1162 26.29 22.64 14.35
C VAL A 1162 27.64 22.42 15.04
N ALA A 1163 28.41 23.48 15.30
CA ALA A 1163 29.69 23.44 16.01
C ALA A 1163 29.56 23.00 17.48
N VAL A 1164 28.36 23.09 18.08
CA VAL A 1164 28.10 22.54 19.42
C VAL A 1164 28.11 21.01 19.35
N ALA A 1165 28.96 20.39 20.18
CA ALA A 1165 29.20 18.95 20.20
C ALA A 1165 27.89 18.13 20.25
N PRO A 1166 27.82 17.00 19.52
CA PRO A 1166 26.61 16.19 19.45
C PRO A 1166 26.22 15.66 20.84
N VAL A 1167 24.93 15.73 21.16
CA VAL A 1167 24.34 15.00 22.30
C VAL A 1167 24.55 13.50 22.05
N LYS A 1168 25.04 12.74 23.04
CA LYS A 1168 25.35 11.29 22.88
C LYS A 1168 24.20 10.53 22.18
N GLY A 1169 24.44 10.06 20.96
CA GLY A 1169 23.53 9.21 20.15
C GLY A 1169 23.34 9.68 18.71
N ASN A 1170 22.81 8.82 17.83
CA ASN A 1170 22.58 9.09 16.39
C ASN A 1170 21.38 10.03 16.10
N LYS A 1171 20.80 10.67 17.13
CA LYS A 1171 19.62 11.53 16.97
C LYS A 1171 20.04 12.97 16.73
N VAL A 1172 19.72 13.49 15.55
CA VAL A 1172 19.88 14.91 15.22
C VAL A 1172 18.97 15.77 16.10
N ASP A 1173 19.54 16.82 16.70
CA ASP A 1173 18.82 17.81 17.50
C ASP A 1173 17.70 18.48 16.69
N ARG A 1174 16.50 18.57 17.30
CA ARG A 1174 15.32 19.22 16.71
C ARG A 1174 15.62 20.67 16.32
N ALA A 1175 16.40 21.40 17.13
CA ALA A 1175 16.75 22.78 16.81
C ALA A 1175 17.59 22.89 15.52
N LYS A 1176 18.51 21.94 15.28
CA LYS A 1176 19.30 21.89 14.04
C LYS A 1176 18.40 21.62 12.83
N LYS A 1177 17.43 20.71 12.96
CA LYS A 1177 16.44 20.41 11.91
C LYS A 1177 15.57 21.62 11.58
N ASP A 1178 15.12 22.36 12.59
CA ASP A 1178 14.24 23.52 12.38
C ASP A 1178 14.97 24.67 11.65
N ILE A 1179 16.25 24.91 11.99
CA ILE A 1179 17.08 25.89 11.27
C ILE A 1179 17.31 25.47 9.82
N PHE A 1180 17.70 24.20 9.60
CA PHE A 1180 17.91 23.68 8.25
C PHE A 1180 16.63 23.73 7.42
N LYS A 1181 15.49 23.35 8.00
CA LYS A 1181 14.17 23.46 7.37
C LYS A 1181 13.86 24.90 6.93
N LYS A 1182 14.24 25.90 7.74
CA LYS A 1182 14.08 27.31 7.39
C LYS A 1182 14.98 27.70 6.22
N LEU A 1183 16.24 27.26 6.21
CA LEU A 1183 17.20 27.54 5.13
C LEU A 1183 16.76 26.92 3.80
N THR A 1184 16.23 25.69 3.84
CA THR A 1184 15.82 24.97 2.62
C THR A 1184 14.35 25.19 2.25
N ALA A 1185 13.62 26.09 2.93
CA ALA A 1185 12.19 26.27 2.73
C ALA A 1185 11.82 26.66 1.29
N GLN A 1186 12.66 27.47 0.63
CA GLN A 1186 12.45 27.87 -0.77
C GLN A 1186 12.77 26.78 -1.78
N LEU A 1187 13.55 25.77 -1.38
CA LEU A 1187 13.86 24.64 -2.23
C LEU A 1187 12.78 23.57 -2.19
N VAL A 1188 11.84 23.61 -1.22
CA VAL A 1188 10.79 22.61 -1.14
C VAL A 1188 9.98 22.65 -2.44
N GLY A 1189 10.03 21.55 -3.19
CA GLY A 1189 9.30 21.41 -4.45
C GLY A 1189 7.88 21.92 -4.32
N ARG A 1190 7.56 22.99 -5.05
CA ARG A 1190 6.20 23.52 -5.16
C ARG A 1190 5.51 22.72 -6.28
N SER A 1191 4.26 22.34 -6.08
CA SER A 1191 3.52 21.64 -7.15
C SER A 1191 3.43 22.52 -8.40
N VAL A 1192 3.24 21.94 -9.59
CA VAL A 1192 3.12 22.70 -10.87
C VAL A 1192 2.08 23.83 -10.76
N ASN A 1193 0.99 23.57 -10.04
CA ASN A 1193 -0.08 24.55 -9.77
C ASN A 1193 0.37 25.75 -8.91
N GLN A 1194 1.50 25.65 -8.20
CA GLN A 1194 2.09 26.70 -7.38
C GLN A 1194 3.23 27.45 -8.11
N LEU A 1195 3.83 26.87 -9.16
CA LEU A 1195 4.96 27.46 -9.90
C LEU A 1195 4.56 28.69 -10.75
N PHE A 1196 3.35 28.68 -11.32
CA PHE A 1196 2.86 29.78 -12.17
C PHE A 1196 1.97 30.79 -11.43
N ARG A 1197 1.97 30.75 -10.09
CA ARG A 1197 1.17 31.64 -9.26
C ARG A 1197 1.98 32.89 -8.93
N HIS A 1198 1.45 34.08 -9.23
CA HIS A 1198 2.03 35.34 -8.74
C HIS A 1198 2.08 35.33 -7.19
N GLU A 1199 3.26 35.62 -6.63
CA GLU A 1199 3.48 35.65 -5.18
C GLU A 1199 2.66 36.79 -4.53
N VAL A 1200 1.98 36.47 -3.44
CA VAL A 1200 1.08 37.42 -2.74
C VAL A 1200 1.82 37.97 -1.52
N GLN A 1201 2.39 39.16 -1.66
CA GLN A 1201 3.11 39.80 -0.56
C GLN A 1201 2.17 40.38 0.51
N ILE A 1202 2.16 39.75 1.68
CA ILE A 1202 1.44 40.26 2.85
C ILE A 1202 2.43 40.93 3.80
N ALA A 1203 2.27 42.24 4.00
CA ALA A 1203 3.09 43.00 4.94
C ALA A 1203 2.88 42.50 6.38
N ASN A 1204 3.97 42.39 7.14
CA ASN A 1204 3.89 42.05 8.55
C ASN A 1204 3.35 43.26 9.33
N LEU A 1205 2.36 43.01 10.20
CA LEU A 1205 1.87 44.01 11.14
C LEU A 1205 2.78 44.07 12.38
N PRO A 1206 2.76 45.17 13.16
CA PRO A 1206 3.48 45.25 14.42
C PRO A 1206 3.11 44.06 15.33
N PRO A 1207 4.07 43.49 16.09
CA PRO A 1207 3.78 42.38 16.99
C PRO A 1207 2.64 42.74 17.96
N MET A 1208 1.71 41.82 18.17
CA MET A 1208 0.66 42.01 19.18
C MET A 1208 1.30 42.22 20.55
N GLN A 1209 0.91 43.28 21.27
CA GLN A 1209 1.30 43.44 22.66
C GLN A 1209 0.63 42.32 23.47
N SER A 1210 1.42 41.48 24.15
CA SER A 1210 0.88 40.42 24.99
C SER A 1210 0.12 41.04 26.16
N ASN A 1211 -1.22 40.99 26.13
CA ASN A 1211 -2.03 41.28 27.31
C ASN A 1211 -1.81 40.16 28.34
N GLN A 1212 -0.79 40.31 29.19
CA GLN A 1212 -0.70 39.54 30.43
C GLN A 1212 -1.85 39.98 31.35
N LYS A 1213 -3.03 39.36 31.21
CA LYS A 1213 -4.00 39.35 32.30
C LYS A 1213 -3.43 38.45 33.38
N GLN A 1214 -3.06 39.03 34.52
CA GLN A 1214 -2.76 38.29 35.75
C GLN A 1214 -3.99 37.47 36.16
N ILE A 1215 -4.01 36.20 35.78
CA ILE A 1215 -4.87 35.19 36.39
C ILE A 1215 -3.93 34.11 36.90
N ASN A 1216 -3.83 34.01 38.22
CA ASN A 1216 -3.12 32.94 38.91
C ASN A 1216 -3.83 31.61 38.64
N SER A 1217 -3.45 30.93 37.56
CA SER A 1217 -3.61 29.48 37.41
C SER A 1217 -2.48 28.96 36.53
N THR A 1218 -1.84 27.90 36.99
CA THR A 1218 -0.71 27.23 36.33
C THR A 1218 -1.15 26.58 35.02
N SER A 1219 -1.17 27.34 33.92
CA SER A 1219 -1.20 26.82 32.55
C SER A 1219 0.18 26.99 31.95
N VAL A 1220 0.95 25.90 31.90
CA VAL A 1220 2.23 25.83 31.20
C VAL A 1220 1.96 25.96 29.70
N ASP A 1221 2.56 26.98 29.07
CA ASP A 1221 2.62 27.16 27.62
C ASP A 1221 3.15 25.89 26.93
N ILE A 1222 2.34 25.27 26.07
CA ILE A 1222 2.65 24.00 25.37
C ILE A 1222 3.47 24.23 24.09
N MET A 1223 3.98 25.44 23.83
CA MET A 1223 4.89 25.65 22.68
C MET A 1223 6.39 25.62 23.02
N ASP A 1224 6.79 25.45 24.30
CA ASP A 1224 8.22 25.47 24.67
C ASP A 1224 8.66 24.43 25.74
N SER A 1225 8.01 23.26 25.84
CA SER A 1225 8.50 22.17 26.70
C SER A 1225 9.51 21.26 26.00
N ASN A 1226 10.72 21.80 25.79
CA ASN A 1226 11.97 21.02 25.85
C ASN A 1226 13.20 21.93 26.07
N GLN A 1227 13.06 22.99 26.86
CA GLN A 1227 14.22 23.65 27.45
C GLN A 1227 14.42 23.16 28.87
N ASN A 1228 15.65 22.75 29.15
CA ASN A 1228 16.14 22.27 30.42
C ASN A 1228 15.53 23.02 31.60
N ALA A 1229 15.05 22.25 32.58
CA ALA A 1229 14.81 22.73 33.92
C ALA A 1229 16.01 23.55 34.39
N ASN A 1230 15.77 24.82 34.72
CA ASN A 1230 16.73 25.73 35.33
C ASN A 1230 17.14 25.22 36.73
N LEU A 1231 18.09 24.28 36.77
CA LEU A 1231 18.81 23.80 37.95
C LEU A 1231 19.79 24.83 38.53
N SER A 1232 19.92 26.01 37.90
CA SER A 1232 20.85 27.08 38.28
C SER A 1232 20.31 28.08 39.30
N LYS A 1233 19.06 27.95 39.76
CA LYS A 1233 18.50 28.80 40.84
C LYS A 1233 18.58 28.19 42.25
N LEU A 1234 19.23 27.03 42.40
CA LEU A 1234 19.36 26.32 43.69
C LEU A 1234 20.61 26.70 44.51
N PHE A 1235 21.48 27.61 44.04
CA PHE A 1235 22.77 27.90 44.71
C PHE A 1235 23.16 29.38 44.84
N HIS A 1236 22.20 30.32 44.93
CA HIS A 1236 22.51 31.67 45.39
C HIS A 1236 21.85 31.95 46.74
N THR A 1237 22.68 31.86 47.79
CA THR A 1237 22.39 32.32 49.15
C THR A 1237 22.71 33.81 49.30
N GLU A 1238 21.69 34.56 49.73
CA GLU A 1238 21.69 35.82 50.49
C GLU A 1238 22.92 36.78 50.42
N LYS A 1239 22.71 37.94 49.82
CA LYS A 1239 22.57 39.23 50.54
C LYS A 1239 21.88 40.28 49.69
#